data_AF-A0A8J7MTY8-F1
#
_entry.id   AF-A0A8J7MTY8-F1
#
_cell.length_a   1.000
_cell.length_b   1.000
_cell.length_c   1.000
_cell.angle_alpha   90.00
_cell.angle_beta   90.00
_cell.angle_gamma   90.00
#
_symmetry.space_group_name_H-M   'P 1'
#
loop_
_entity.id
_entity.type
_entity.pdbx_description
1 polymer ?
#
loop_
_entity_poly.entity_id
_entity_poly.type
_entity_poly.pdbx_seq_one_letter_code
_entity_poly.pdbx_strand_id
1 'polypeptide(L)'
;AAAYDTDSEKALMVYSDRYDEQGLHPTIDYQEGALRDDFDFGSLVLFRSADVKNFLKHRRGMQYTYAAMYALRLYVSAHGEIIHLKEPLYTELETDLRTSGQKQFDYVNPRNKVVQTEMERACTEHLKEIGAWLAPDEYDELPNDNTCYPVEASVIIPVRNRARTIGDAIDSVLGQKADFDFNVIVVDNHSDDGTAEVVNKYHNNNHVVLLQLERTDLGIGGCWDMAIRSKWCGKYAIQLDSDDLYSSDDTLTRIVAAFEEQNAAMVIGSYRMVNFALETLPPGLIAHTEWTADNGRNNALRINGLGAPRAFRTDILRKIGFPNTSYGEDYALGLAFSRHYRIARIFDELYLCRRWEGNSDAALSIDKQNKNNAYKDALRTIELRTRRAMIERWNSPVRKCDVEDFFKKQLDQWHDVAERCEQLKTCVKVKELPLEYGTLNVQYNPARIVSTAAKIDKAALKKRPCFLCDTNRPSCQTSMPVLGKFQLLVNPYPILPLHLTIPTRRHTAQRLSHFSKMLDTITWNLPGMFVFYNGARCGASAPDHAHLQAGQRGLVPIERDWKLYENNLQRVYPSLKKEEAALEDLGYDPKTSGIYLLKNYVCPAFVIQGPASNDVPLLLQKLMSVLPVASGTSEPDINILSWRQEGTPNTPDHIVMVVFVRKKHRPNCYFADGDAQILVSPGAVDMGGLIITPREEDFEKMTAHIATNILREVAISNSEINNIAKLLHNKRADHKSKGCMTNETKALKSLANRDICVGILHAEEIDFALNGNFQAKGETVSGMQHVQCTEGAIKWKDNIYSELNFIPENDDTCFFTLQGVTIGIGFHWQRQEEQSFKSKLRLIVDEGKLVVINELPVEAYLESVISSEMNATSSLELLKTHAVVSRSWVYSQMLHRMMGEGGTTNYFNFVHKHGEILKWHDRSDHALYDVCADDHCQRYQGITKSALPQVKKAVSATKHEVLMYNGSLCDARFSKCCGGVSELYSSCWDNDDKPYLAVVRDAADGDIPDLTDEQTAEKWIKSAPVSYCNTHDKRLLSQVLNNYDQETTDFYRWRVELSQDKIRSLIEGKTEQT
;
A
#
# COMPACT_ATOMS: atom_id res chain seq x y z
N ALA A 1 28.55 17.70 -40.50
CA ALA A 1 28.59 16.23 -40.65
C ALA A 1 30.01 15.64 -40.87
N ALA A 2 30.84 16.07 -41.82
CA ALA A 2 32.15 15.43 -42.10
C ALA A 2 33.34 15.83 -41.18
N ALA A 3 33.12 16.65 -40.15
CA ALA A 3 34.15 17.08 -39.20
C ALA A 3 33.96 16.53 -37.77
N TYR A 4 32.84 15.83 -37.52
CA TYR A 4 32.66 15.04 -36.32
C TYR A 4 33.02 13.61 -36.69
N ASP A 5 34.17 13.16 -36.24
CA ASP A 5 34.56 11.74 -36.29
C ASP A 5 33.63 10.96 -35.36
N THR A 6 32.42 10.65 -35.84
CA THR A 6 31.38 9.91 -35.10
C THR A 6 31.66 8.41 -35.03
N ASP A 7 32.86 7.96 -35.45
CA ASP A 7 33.38 6.62 -35.17
C ASP A 7 33.70 6.41 -33.68
N SER A 8 33.46 7.41 -32.82
CA SER A 8 33.35 7.16 -31.39
C SER A 8 32.15 6.23 -31.13
N GLU A 9 32.41 4.99 -30.71
CA GLU A 9 31.43 3.95 -30.36
C GLU A 9 30.40 4.35 -29.28
N LYS A 10 30.28 5.63 -28.89
CA LYS A 10 29.51 6.12 -27.73
C LYS A 10 28.12 6.68 -28.03
N ALA A 11 27.87 7.20 -29.24
CA ALA A 11 26.58 7.81 -29.59
C ALA A 11 25.51 6.74 -29.88
N LEU A 12 24.52 6.60 -29.01
CA LEU A 12 23.45 5.59 -29.15
C LEU A 12 22.19 6.17 -29.81
N MET A 13 22.00 7.49 -29.69
CA MET A 13 20.93 8.23 -30.33
C MET A 13 21.45 9.60 -30.81
N VAL A 14 20.97 10.06 -31.97
CA VAL A 14 21.34 11.36 -32.55
C VAL A 14 20.09 12.10 -33.03
N TYR A 15 20.07 13.42 -32.84
CA TYR A 15 19.04 14.35 -33.32
C TYR A 15 19.69 15.68 -33.72
N SER A 16 18.95 16.55 -34.42
CA SER A 16 19.49 17.82 -34.91
C SER A 16 18.51 18.98 -34.81
N ASP A 17 19.06 20.19 -34.93
CA ASP A 17 18.27 21.38 -35.28
C ASP A 17 17.56 21.16 -36.63
N ARG A 18 16.54 21.99 -36.91
CA ARG A 18 15.71 21.88 -38.11
C ARG A 18 15.20 23.23 -38.60
N TYR A 19 14.69 23.24 -39.83
CA TYR A 19 13.88 24.36 -40.34
C TYR A 19 12.40 23.99 -40.30
N ASP A 20 11.54 24.97 -39.99
CA ASP A 20 10.09 24.89 -40.11
C ASP A 20 9.54 26.07 -40.95
N GLU A 21 8.21 26.24 -41.01
CA GLU A 21 7.58 27.33 -41.75
C GLU A 21 7.91 28.74 -41.18
N GLN A 22 8.37 28.81 -39.93
CA GLN A 22 8.71 30.05 -39.23
C GLN A 22 10.22 30.34 -39.24
N GLY A 23 11.05 29.40 -39.70
CA GLY A 23 12.48 29.58 -39.91
C GLY A 23 13.33 28.52 -39.21
N LEU A 24 14.43 28.94 -38.59
CA LEU A 24 15.29 28.04 -37.82
C LEU A 24 14.61 27.68 -36.50
N HIS A 25 14.46 26.38 -36.23
CA HIS A 25 13.91 25.85 -35.00
C HIS A 25 15.01 25.09 -34.22
N PRO A 26 15.76 25.78 -33.34
CA PRO A 26 16.82 25.12 -32.56
C PRO A 26 16.23 24.22 -31.46
N THR A 27 16.94 23.14 -31.15
CA THR A 27 16.68 22.24 -30.01
C THR A 27 17.74 22.44 -28.92
N ILE A 28 17.61 21.75 -27.78
CA ILE A 28 18.57 21.85 -26.66
C ILE A 28 19.37 20.58 -26.49
N ASP A 29 20.60 20.69 -25.98
CA ASP A 29 21.44 19.53 -25.66
C ASP A 29 20.77 18.62 -24.60
N TYR A 30 20.97 17.30 -24.75
CA TYR A 30 20.38 16.32 -23.86
C TYR A 30 21.14 16.29 -22.52
N GLN A 31 20.41 16.24 -21.41
CA GLN A 31 20.96 16.12 -20.06
C GLN A 31 20.40 14.87 -19.39
N GLU A 32 21.15 14.29 -18.44
CA GLU A 32 20.72 13.11 -17.66
C GLU A 32 19.33 13.31 -17.02
N GLY A 33 19.05 14.52 -16.54
CA GLY A 33 17.77 14.91 -15.96
C GLY A 33 16.67 15.26 -16.95
N ALA A 34 16.90 15.15 -18.26
CA ALA A 34 15.92 15.47 -19.27
C ALA A 34 14.84 14.38 -19.39
N LEU A 35 14.21 13.99 -18.28
CA LEU A 35 13.30 12.86 -18.17
C LEU A 35 11.88 13.13 -18.66
N ARG A 36 11.52 14.39 -18.91
CA ARG A 36 10.19 14.75 -19.41
C ARG A 36 9.88 14.04 -20.73
N ASP A 37 8.62 13.64 -20.90
CA ASP A 37 8.11 12.96 -22.09
C ASP A 37 7.84 13.92 -23.26
N ASP A 38 7.91 15.24 -23.04
CA ASP A 38 7.77 16.31 -24.03
C ASP A 38 9.12 16.94 -24.46
N PHE A 39 10.23 16.20 -24.37
CA PHE A 39 11.51 16.68 -24.91
C PHE A 39 11.44 16.79 -26.42
N ASP A 40 11.70 17.99 -26.97
CA ASP A 40 11.76 18.20 -28.41
C ASP A 40 13.09 17.70 -28.99
N PHE A 41 13.04 16.56 -29.66
CA PHE A 41 14.14 16.01 -30.47
C PHE A 41 14.00 16.36 -31.95
N GLY A 42 12.92 17.05 -32.35
CA GLY A 42 12.45 17.12 -33.72
C GLY A 42 11.89 15.79 -34.24
N SER A 43 11.29 15.81 -35.43
CA SER A 43 10.70 14.63 -36.06
C SER A 43 11.68 13.61 -36.67
N LEU A 44 12.97 13.94 -36.83
CA LEU A 44 13.97 12.99 -37.30
C LEU A 44 14.96 12.62 -36.19
N VAL A 45 14.88 11.37 -35.72
CA VAL A 45 15.79 10.80 -34.72
C VAL A 45 16.43 9.52 -35.26
N LEU A 46 17.72 9.34 -34.99
CA LEU A 46 18.47 8.14 -35.38
C LEU A 46 18.91 7.37 -34.16
N PHE A 47 18.62 6.06 -34.14
CA PHE A 47 19.07 5.14 -33.11
C PHE A 47 20.09 4.16 -33.67
N ARG A 48 21.08 3.78 -32.86
CA ARG A 48 21.95 2.67 -33.22
C ARG A 48 21.17 1.36 -33.18
N SER A 49 21.15 0.64 -34.30
CA SER A 49 20.38 -0.60 -34.46
C SER A 49 20.71 -1.69 -33.44
N ALA A 50 21.95 -1.73 -32.94
CA ALA A 50 22.39 -2.68 -31.91
C ALA A 50 21.66 -2.43 -30.57
N ASP A 51 21.49 -1.17 -30.17
CA ASP A 51 20.92 -0.79 -28.88
C ASP A 51 19.41 -0.93 -28.84
N VAL A 52 18.74 -0.72 -29.98
CA VAL A 52 17.31 -1.09 -30.12
C VAL A 52 17.13 -2.60 -29.90
N LYS A 53 18.00 -3.44 -30.48
CA LYS A 53 17.95 -4.88 -30.26
C LYS A 53 18.27 -5.25 -28.81
N ASN A 54 19.20 -4.55 -28.15
CA ASN A 54 19.52 -4.77 -26.74
C ASN A 54 18.35 -4.38 -25.84
N PHE A 55 17.70 -3.24 -26.08
CA PHE A 55 16.48 -2.83 -25.38
C PHE A 55 15.39 -3.91 -25.46
N LEU A 56 15.09 -4.40 -26.67
CA LEU A 56 14.09 -5.45 -26.89
C LEU A 56 14.43 -6.78 -26.20
N LYS A 57 15.73 -7.08 -26.00
CA LYS A 57 16.17 -8.25 -25.23
C LYS A 57 16.03 -8.06 -23.72
N HIS A 58 16.44 -6.90 -23.20
CA HIS A 58 16.41 -6.62 -21.76
C HIS A 58 14.98 -6.44 -21.22
N ARG A 59 14.07 -5.92 -22.05
CA ARG A 59 12.68 -5.61 -21.66
C ARG A 59 11.67 -6.70 -22.05
N ARG A 60 12.11 -7.96 -22.21
CA ARG A 60 11.21 -9.10 -22.51
C ARG A 60 10.11 -9.21 -21.45
N GLY A 61 8.85 -9.05 -21.87
CA GLY A 61 7.67 -9.14 -21.01
C GLY A 61 7.02 -7.81 -20.64
N MET A 62 7.63 -6.67 -20.99
CA MET A 62 6.99 -5.36 -20.86
C MET A 62 6.28 -5.00 -22.17
N GLN A 63 4.95 -4.80 -22.11
CA GLN A 63 4.17 -4.33 -23.25
C GLN A 63 3.85 -2.84 -23.09
N TYR A 64 4.27 -2.04 -24.08
CA TYR A 64 3.97 -0.62 -24.16
C TYR A 64 3.07 -0.33 -25.36
N THR A 65 1.97 0.39 -25.14
CA THR A 65 1.06 0.84 -26.22
C THR A 65 1.46 2.23 -26.73
N TYR A 66 1.86 3.13 -25.84
CA TYR A 66 2.18 4.53 -26.11
C TYR A 66 3.62 4.88 -25.71
N ALA A 67 4.11 4.35 -24.59
CA ALA A 67 5.40 4.77 -24.02
C ALA A 67 6.65 4.07 -24.61
N ALA A 68 6.52 3.30 -25.69
CA ALA A 68 7.62 2.47 -26.22
C ALA A 68 8.85 3.28 -26.63
N MET A 69 8.66 4.36 -27.39
CA MET A 69 9.75 5.25 -27.82
C MET A 69 10.37 6.00 -26.65
N TYR A 70 9.55 6.43 -25.69
CA TYR A 70 10.01 7.08 -24.47
C TYR A 70 10.86 6.13 -23.61
N ALA A 71 10.41 4.88 -23.43
CA ALA A 71 11.16 3.84 -22.71
C ALA A 71 12.49 3.48 -23.42
N LEU A 72 12.49 3.38 -24.75
CA LEU A 72 13.71 3.17 -25.54
C LEU A 72 14.71 4.33 -25.36
N ARG A 73 14.23 5.57 -25.44
CA ARG A 73 15.05 6.77 -25.22
C ARG A 73 15.63 6.81 -23.81
N LEU A 74 14.85 6.51 -22.77
CA LEU A 74 15.34 6.39 -21.40
C LEU A 74 16.38 5.28 -21.24
N TYR A 75 16.18 4.12 -21.88
CA TYR A 75 17.15 3.03 -21.88
C TYR A 75 18.49 3.48 -22.50
N VAL A 76 18.44 4.08 -23.68
CA VAL A 76 19.63 4.61 -24.38
C VAL A 76 20.36 5.63 -23.51
N SER A 77 19.63 6.55 -22.85
CA SER A 77 20.24 7.55 -21.96
C SER A 77 20.98 6.96 -20.75
N ALA A 78 20.60 5.75 -20.31
CA ALA A 78 21.26 5.06 -19.21
C ALA A 78 22.51 4.27 -19.63
N HIS A 79 22.66 3.97 -20.92
CA HIS A 79 23.70 3.06 -21.45
C HIS A 79 24.73 3.74 -22.34
N GLY A 80 24.48 4.96 -22.80
CA GLY A 80 25.43 5.72 -23.61
C GLY A 80 24.97 7.16 -23.88
N GLU A 81 25.54 7.77 -24.92
CA GLU A 81 25.36 9.20 -25.16
C GLU A 81 24.24 9.46 -26.18
N ILE A 82 23.45 10.51 -25.91
CA ILE A 82 22.51 11.10 -26.87
C ILE A 82 23.14 12.39 -27.39
N ILE A 83 23.43 12.45 -28.68
CA ILE A 83 24.16 13.56 -29.30
C ILE A 83 23.21 14.49 -30.05
N HIS A 84 23.36 15.79 -29.80
CA HIS A 84 22.71 16.86 -30.53
C HIS A 84 23.64 17.41 -31.63
N LEU A 85 23.19 17.38 -32.87
CA LEU A 85 23.85 18.01 -34.02
C LEU A 85 23.25 19.40 -34.26
N LYS A 86 24.04 20.44 -34.04
CA LYS A 86 23.58 21.84 -34.14
C LYS A 86 23.37 22.31 -35.58
N GLU A 87 23.81 21.53 -36.56
CA GLU A 87 23.51 21.81 -37.96
C GLU A 87 22.02 21.55 -38.24
N PRO A 88 21.28 22.48 -38.88
CA PRO A 88 19.91 22.21 -39.29
C PRO A 88 19.89 21.26 -40.49
N LEU A 89 19.67 19.97 -40.26
CA LEU A 89 19.88 18.92 -41.27
C LEU A 89 18.63 18.57 -42.09
N TYR A 90 17.44 19.04 -41.70
CA TYR A 90 16.19 18.77 -42.40
C TYR A 90 15.15 19.87 -42.18
N THR A 91 14.07 19.82 -42.97
CA THR A 91 12.90 20.70 -42.85
C THR A 91 11.69 19.89 -42.40
N GLU A 92 10.97 20.38 -41.41
CA GLU A 92 9.73 19.83 -40.88
C GLU A 92 8.53 20.66 -41.35
N LEU A 93 7.41 19.98 -41.63
CA LEU A 93 6.11 20.60 -41.81
C LEU A 93 5.27 20.27 -40.58
N GLU A 94 5.11 21.24 -39.68
CA GLU A 94 4.32 21.09 -38.45
C GLU A 94 2.84 20.96 -38.82
N THR A 95 2.20 19.88 -38.35
CA THR A 95 0.77 19.65 -38.59
C THR A 95 -0.09 19.97 -37.37
N ASP A 96 0.51 20.18 -36.19
CA ASP A 96 -0.17 20.60 -34.96
C ASP A 96 0.07 22.10 -34.67
N LEU A 97 -0.83 22.94 -35.20
CA LEU A 97 -0.80 24.40 -35.10
C LEU A 97 -1.25 24.96 -33.73
N ARG A 98 -1.45 24.13 -32.70
CA ARG A 98 -1.84 24.60 -31.35
C ARG A 98 -0.70 25.39 -30.68
N THR A 99 -1.06 26.44 -29.94
CA THR A 99 -0.09 27.29 -29.22
C THR A 99 0.69 26.54 -28.13
N SER A 100 1.96 26.90 -27.89
CA SER A 100 2.85 26.20 -26.94
C SER A 100 2.33 26.18 -25.50
N GLY A 101 1.66 27.25 -25.04
CA GLY A 101 1.03 27.30 -23.72
C GLY A 101 -0.13 26.33 -23.53
N GLN A 102 -0.78 25.88 -24.61
CA GLN A 102 -1.80 24.82 -24.56
C GLN A 102 -1.17 23.43 -24.47
N LYS A 103 -0.07 23.19 -25.19
CA LYS A 103 0.67 21.90 -25.19
C LYS A 103 1.28 21.61 -23.81
N GLN A 104 1.69 22.63 -23.06
CA GLN A 104 2.31 22.47 -21.73
C GLN A 104 1.41 21.74 -20.72
N PHE A 105 0.08 21.76 -20.87
CA PHE A 105 -0.85 21.10 -19.95
C PHE A 105 -1.40 19.77 -20.48
N ASP A 106 -0.85 19.23 -21.58
CA ASP A 106 -1.35 17.98 -22.15
C ASP A 106 -1.19 16.77 -21.20
N TYR A 107 -0.25 16.85 -20.24
CA TYR A 107 -0.06 15.82 -19.21
C TYR A 107 -1.12 15.82 -18.11
N VAL A 108 -1.84 16.93 -17.90
CA VAL A 108 -2.98 17.00 -16.95
C VAL A 108 -4.32 16.78 -17.65
N ASN A 109 -4.33 16.60 -18.96
CA ASN A 109 -5.55 16.38 -19.73
C ASN A 109 -6.15 14.99 -19.41
N PRO A 110 -7.39 14.91 -18.90
CA PRO A 110 -8.03 13.63 -18.57
C PRO A 110 -8.11 12.65 -19.75
N ARG A 111 -8.21 13.16 -20.99
CA ARG A 111 -8.25 12.33 -22.21
C ARG A 111 -6.94 11.56 -22.45
N ASN A 112 -5.82 12.03 -21.89
CA ASN A 112 -4.51 11.43 -22.02
C ASN A 112 -4.12 10.55 -20.81
N LYS A 113 -5.03 10.32 -19.85
CA LYS A 113 -4.71 9.64 -18.58
C LYS A 113 -4.05 8.26 -18.77
N VAL A 114 -4.51 7.46 -19.73
CA VAL A 114 -3.93 6.14 -20.03
C VAL A 114 -2.48 6.28 -20.52
N VAL A 115 -2.24 7.23 -21.44
CA VAL A 115 -0.89 7.56 -21.95
C VAL A 115 0.00 8.00 -20.80
N GLN A 116 -0.47 8.91 -19.97
CA GLN A 116 0.28 9.47 -18.84
C GLN A 116 0.65 8.42 -17.78
N THR A 117 -0.29 7.51 -17.48
CA THR A 117 -0.03 6.37 -16.58
C THR A 117 1.07 5.47 -17.14
N GLU A 118 1.10 5.26 -18.45
CA GLU A 118 2.12 4.43 -19.09
C GLU A 118 3.49 5.13 -19.17
N MET A 119 3.53 6.44 -19.46
CA MET A 119 4.75 7.26 -19.41
C MET A 119 5.35 7.29 -18.00
N GLU A 120 4.51 7.46 -16.98
CA GLU A 120 4.93 7.38 -15.57
C GLU A 120 5.55 6.03 -15.24
N ARG A 121 4.93 4.92 -15.69
CA ARG A 121 5.47 3.57 -15.51
C ARG A 121 6.86 3.43 -16.16
N ALA A 122 7.02 3.89 -17.39
CA ALA A 122 8.32 3.84 -18.08
C ALA A 122 9.41 4.65 -17.34
N CYS A 123 9.09 5.87 -16.90
CA CYS A 123 10.01 6.70 -16.12
C CYS A 123 10.37 6.04 -14.78
N THR A 124 9.39 5.48 -14.09
CA THR A 124 9.58 4.79 -12.80
C THR A 124 10.53 3.62 -12.91
N GLU A 125 10.38 2.79 -13.95
CA GLU A 125 11.28 1.66 -14.19
C GLU A 125 12.69 2.11 -14.56
N HIS A 126 12.84 3.20 -15.31
CA HIS A 126 14.15 3.81 -15.56
C HIS A 126 14.80 4.30 -14.27
N LEU A 127 14.07 5.00 -13.40
CA LEU A 127 14.58 5.47 -12.11
C LEU A 127 15.05 4.31 -11.22
N LYS A 128 14.36 3.16 -11.25
CA LYS A 128 14.79 1.96 -10.53
C LYS A 128 16.11 1.41 -11.09
N GLU A 129 16.20 1.34 -12.42
CA GLU A 129 17.38 0.83 -13.14
C GLU A 129 18.63 1.66 -12.86
N ILE A 130 18.52 2.99 -12.83
CA ILE A 130 19.66 3.89 -12.57
C ILE A 130 19.94 4.15 -11.08
N GLY A 131 19.16 3.54 -10.18
CA GLY A 131 19.31 3.71 -8.73
C GLY A 131 18.89 5.09 -8.20
N ALA A 132 17.89 5.73 -8.82
CA ALA A 132 17.35 7.05 -8.43
C ALA A 132 15.90 6.98 -7.90
N TRP A 133 15.28 5.81 -7.89
CA TRP A 133 13.90 5.61 -7.43
C TRP A 133 13.80 5.66 -5.91
N LEU A 134 12.80 6.38 -5.40
CA LEU A 134 12.55 6.52 -3.98
C LEU A 134 11.21 5.87 -3.59
N ALA A 135 11.24 5.00 -2.57
CA ALA A 135 10.09 4.18 -2.15
C ALA A 135 8.94 4.99 -1.51
N PRO A 136 7.66 4.74 -1.77
CA PRO A 136 6.60 5.72 -1.51
C PRO A 136 6.39 6.04 -0.02
N ASP A 137 6.69 5.08 0.84
CA ASP A 137 6.51 5.11 2.30
C ASP A 137 7.79 5.51 3.08
N GLU A 138 8.89 5.85 2.40
CA GLU A 138 10.17 6.15 3.05
C GLU A 138 10.46 7.67 3.11
N TYR A 139 9.86 8.35 4.10
CA TYR A 139 10.10 9.77 4.43
C TYR A 139 10.91 9.95 5.72
N ASP A 140 11.69 11.02 5.79
CA ASP A 140 12.33 11.52 7.01
C ASP A 140 11.25 12.03 7.98
N GLU A 141 11.44 11.82 9.28
CA GLU A 141 10.60 12.46 10.28
C GLU A 141 10.79 13.99 10.22
N LEU A 142 9.72 14.73 10.44
CA LEU A 142 9.81 16.18 10.54
C LEU A 142 10.63 16.56 11.78
N PRO A 143 11.60 17.49 11.67
CA PRO A 143 12.33 17.95 12.83
C PRO A 143 11.41 18.71 13.78
N ASN A 144 11.72 18.62 15.08
CA ASN A 144 11.10 19.50 16.08
C ASN A 144 11.51 20.95 15.78
N ASP A 145 10.51 21.81 15.67
CA ASP A 145 10.72 23.24 15.45
C ASP A 145 10.52 24.01 16.75
N ASN A 146 11.61 24.56 17.26
CA ASN A 146 11.62 25.37 18.49
C ASN A 146 11.78 26.87 18.17
N THR A 147 11.59 27.26 16.91
CA THR A 147 11.72 28.67 16.48
C THR A 147 10.51 29.46 16.95
N CYS A 148 10.74 30.66 17.51
CA CYS A 148 9.65 31.59 17.81
C CYS A 148 9.30 32.39 16.55
N TYR A 149 8.07 32.25 16.08
CA TYR A 149 7.56 32.97 14.91
C TYR A 149 6.66 34.13 15.34
N PRO A 150 6.62 35.24 14.56
CA PRO A 150 5.75 36.37 14.87
C PRO A 150 4.27 36.08 14.56
N VAL A 151 4.00 35.16 13.63
CA VAL A 151 2.67 34.73 13.17
C VAL A 151 2.72 33.26 12.75
N GLU A 152 1.58 32.58 12.67
CA GLU A 152 1.53 31.18 12.23
C GLU A 152 1.80 31.06 10.73
N ALA A 153 1.25 31.98 9.92
CA ALA A 153 1.41 31.97 8.47
C ALA A 153 1.82 33.33 7.89
N SER A 154 2.69 33.31 6.89
CA SER A 154 3.06 34.48 6.07
C SER A 154 2.78 34.19 4.61
N VAL A 155 1.92 35.00 3.99
CA VAL A 155 1.75 34.99 2.53
C VAL A 155 2.85 35.83 1.91
N ILE A 156 3.60 35.27 0.98
CA ILE A 156 4.75 35.94 0.35
C ILE A 156 4.38 36.27 -1.09
N ILE A 157 4.48 37.56 -1.43
CA ILE A 157 4.16 38.11 -2.75
C ILE A 157 5.39 38.86 -3.30
N PRO A 158 6.26 38.19 -4.08
CA PRO A 158 7.22 38.89 -4.91
C PRO A 158 6.48 39.66 -6.00
N VAL A 159 6.84 40.93 -6.20
CA VAL A 159 6.18 41.77 -7.19
C VAL A 159 7.18 42.58 -8.00
N ARG A 160 6.93 42.66 -9.31
CA ARG A 160 7.59 43.60 -10.21
C ARG A 160 6.64 44.01 -11.33
N ASN A 161 6.34 45.29 -11.41
CA ASN A 161 5.48 45.90 -12.43
C ASN A 161 4.11 45.21 -12.56
N ARG A 162 3.30 45.32 -11.50
CA ARG A 162 1.95 44.75 -11.37
C ARG A 162 0.96 45.73 -10.73
N ALA A 163 1.04 47.01 -11.09
CA ALA A 163 0.19 48.05 -10.49
C ALA A 163 -1.32 47.76 -10.64
N ARG A 164 -1.70 47.01 -11.68
CA ARG A 164 -3.10 46.66 -12.00
C ARG A 164 -3.67 45.50 -11.19
N THR A 165 -2.85 44.66 -10.54
CA THR A 165 -3.31 43.41 -9.94
C THR A 165 -2.90 43.22 -8.50
N ILE A 166 -1.80 43.85 -8.06
CA ILE A 166 -1.24 43.66 -6.72
C ILE A 166 -2.22 44.04 -5.59
N GLY A 167 -3.07 45.05 -5.81
CA GLY A 167 -4.10 45.44 -4.85
C GLY A 167 -5.07 44.30 -4.58
N ASP A 168 -5.65 43.71 -5.63
CA ASP A 168 -6.57 42.57 -5.52
C ASP A 168 -5.92 41.38 -4.81
N ALA A 169 -4.64 41.11 -5.10
CA ALA A 169 -3.88 40.02 -4.48
C ALA A 169 -3.76 40.23 -2.96
N ILE A 170 -3.34 41.43 -2.52
CA ILE A 170 -3.25 41.78 -1.09
C ILE A 170 -4.63 41.70 -0.42
N ASP A 171 -5.68 42.24 -1.06
CA ASP A 171 -7.03 42.22 -0.53
C ASP A 171 -7.56 40.79 -0.36
N SER A 172 -7.23 39.87 -1.28
CA SER A 172 -7.62 38.45 -1.18
C SER A 172 -7.00 37.75 0.04
N VAL A 173 -5.82 38.19 0.47
CA VAL A 173 -5.16 37.70 1.69
C VAL A 173 -5.78 38.34 2.93
N LEU A 174 -6.02 39.64 2.91
CA LEU A 174 -6.63 40.36 4.03
C LEU A 174 -8.08 39.90 4.31
N GLY A 175 -8.76 39.35 3.31
CA GLY A 175 -10.09 38.75 3.44
C GLY A 175 -10.12 37.36 4.10
N GLN A 176 -8.97 36.74 4.39
CA GLN A 176 -8.92 35.38 4.93
C GLN A 176 -9.42 35.32 6.38
N LYS A 177 -10.13 34.24 6.70
CA LYS A 177 -10.68 33.90 8.02
C LYS A 177 -9.93 32.69 8.57
N ALA A 178 -9.05 32.94 9.53
CA ALA A 178 -8.28 31.94 10.25
C ALA A 178 -8.41 32.13 11.77
N ASP A 179 -8.25 31.04 12.51
CA ASP A 179 -8.18 31.03 13.98
C ASP A 179 -6.75 31.26 14.52
N PHE A 180 -5.83 31.62 13.63
CA PHE A 180 -4.44 31.95 13.90
C PHE A 180 -4.04 33.29 13.27
N ASP A 181 -3.00 33.92 13.83
CA ASP A 181 -2.45 35.16 13.28
C ASP A 181 -1.67 34.90 11.98
N PHE A 182 -1.85 35.79 11.01
CA PHE A 182 -1.11 35.78 9.75
C PHE A 182 -0.74 37.19 9.27
N ASN A 183 0.22 37.27 8.36
CA ASN A 183 0.59 38.50 7.66
C ASN A 183 0.82 38.24 6.16
N VAL A 184 0.95 39.33 5.39
CA VAL A 184 1.39 39.32 3.99
C VAL A 184 2.69 40.10 3.87
N ILE A 185 3.69 39.48 3.27
CA ILE A 185 5.01 40.05 3.01
C ILE A 185 5.10 40.33 1.51
N VAL A 186 5.04 41.61 1.16
CA VAL A 186 5.19 42.07 -0.22
C VAL A 186 6.64 42.44 -0.44
N VAL A 187 7.28 41.83 -1.44
CA VAL A 187 8.68 42.09 -1.81
C VAL A 187 8.70 42.80 -3.16
N ASP A 188 8.81 44.12 -3.14
CA ASP A 188 8.89 44.92 -4.36
C ASP A 188 10.30 44.89 -4.93
N ASN A 189 10.43 44.32 -6.13
CA ASN A 189 11.70 44.16 -6.83
C ASN A 189 11.93 45.28 -7.84
N HIS A 190 11.98 46.51 -7.32
CA HIS A 190 12.25 47.75 -8.05
C HIS A 190 11.25 48.01 -9.18
N SER A 191 9.96 48.04 -8.84
CA SER A 191 8.90 48.38 -9.81
C SER A 191 8.97 49.86 -10.25
N ASP A 192 8.62 50.12 -11.51
CA ASP A 192 8.61 51.46 -12.14
C ASP A 192 7.27 51.83 -12.80
N ASP A 193 6.24 51.00 -12.65
CA ASP A 193 4.93 51.15 -13.29
C ASP A 193 3.82 51.74 -12.38
N GLY A 194 4.17 52.19 -11.18
CA GLY A 194 3.21 52.63 -10.16
C GLY A 194 2.87 51.57 -9.09
N THR A 195 3.49 50.38 -9.13
CA THR A 195 3.22 49.30 -8.17
C THR A 195 3.55 49.71 -6.74
N ALA A 196 4.67 50.40 -6.52
CA ALA A 196 5.10 50.84 -5.19
C ALA A 196 4.05 51.75 -4.53
N GLU A 197 3.43 52.65 -5.29
CA GLU A 197 2.37 53.54 -4.84
C GLU A 197 1.10 52.79 -4.46
N VAL A 198 0.76 51.73 -5.20
CA VAL A 198 -0.39 50.87 -4.87
C VAL A 198 -0.14 50.12 -3.56
N VAL A 199 1.03 49.48 -3.41
CA VAL A 199 1.39 48.75 -2.19
C VAL A 199 1.48 49.69 -0.98
N ASN A 200 2.00 50.91 -1.18
CA ASN A 200 2.11 51.90 -0.11
C ASN A 200 0.75 52.35 0.45
N LYS A 201 -0.38 52.14 -0.24
CA LYS A 201 -1.72 52.39 0.34
C LYS A 201 -2.00 51.52 1.57
N TYR A 202 -1.32 50.38 1.69
CA TYR A 202 -1.48 49.42 2.78
C TYR A 202 -0.50 49.64 3.94
N HIS A 203 0.35 50.68 3.91
CA HIS A 203 1.39 50.90 4.94
C HIS A 203 0.88 51.00 6.39
N ASN A 204 -0.39 51.41 6.58
CA ASN A 204 -1.03 51.52 7.89
C ASN A 204 -1.71 50.22 8.35
N ASN A 205 -1.73 49.16 7.53
CA ASN A 205 -2.30 47.88 7.90
C ASN A 205 -1.25 47.02 8.60
N ASN A 206 -1.51 46.66 9.86
CA ASN A 206 -0.58 45.89 10.69
C ASN A 206 -0.29 44.48 10.16
N HIS A 207 -1.11 43.94 9.25
CA HIS A 207 -0.90 42.64 8.61
C HIS A 207 -0.02 42.73 7.35
N VAL A 208 0.28 43.93 6.84
CA VAL A 208 1.03 44.11 5.59
C VAL A 208 2.46 44.55 5.90
N VAL A 209 3.43 43.75 5.46
CA VAL A 209 4.85 44.03 5.58
C VAL A 209 5.42 44.28 4.20
N LEU A 210 5.88 45.51 3.96
CA LEU A 210 6.60 45.86 2.74
C LEU A 210 8.11 45.70 2.95
N LEU A 211 8.73 44.80 2.18
CA LEU A 211 10.17 44.67 2.12
C LEU A 211 10.71 45.42 0.91
N GLN A 212 11.42 46.52 1.17
CA GLN A 212 12.21 47.22 0.16
C GLN A 212 13.59 46.58 0.05
N LEU A 213 13.97 46.21 -1.16
CA LEU A 213 15.23 45.55 -1.44
C LEU A 213 16.31 46.57 -1.78
N GLU A 214 17.49 46.47 -1.15
CA GLU A 214 18.66 47.25 -1.58
C GLU A 214 19.32 46.66 -2.84
N ARG A 215 19.19 45.34 -3.04
CA ARG A 215 19.77 44.61 -4.18
C ARG A 215 18.86 44.68 -5.40
N THR A 216 19.47 44.82 -6.58
CA THR A 216 18.77 44.90 -7.88
C THR A 216 18.98 43.66 -8.75
N ASP A 217 19.72 42.65 -8.27
CA ASP A 217 20.08 41.43 -9.01
C ASP A 217 19.17 40.22 -8.70
N LEU A 218 18.09 40.44 -7.94
CA LEU A 218 17.22 39.37 -7.47
C LEU A 218 16.17 38.98 -8.53
N GLY A 219 16.05 37.68 -8.78
CA GLY A 219 14.90 37.07 -9.42
C GLY A 219 13.79 36.77 -8.41
N ILE A 220 12.75 36.06 -8.85
CA ILE A 220 11.60 35.67 -8.01
C ILE A 220 12.06 34.86 -6.79
N GLY A 221 12.90 33.84 -7.00
CA GLY A 221 13.43 33.04 -5.91
C GLY A 221 14.33 33.83 -4.95
N GLY A 222 15.06 34.83 -5.44
CA GLY A 222 15.83 35.73 -4.58
C GLY A 222 14.93 36.58 -3.67
N CYS A 223 13.81 37.06 -4.19
CA CYS A 223 12.80 37.78 -3.42
C CYS A 223 12.17 36.88 -2.33
N TRP A 224 11.86 35.63 -2.68
CA TRP A 224 11.41 34.62 -1.72
C TRP A 224 12.44 34.37 -0.62
N ASP A 225 13.72 34.21 -0.97
CA ASP A 225 14.79 33.98 0.01
C ASP A 225 14.90 35.16 1.00
N MET A 226 14.70 36.40 0.54
CA MET A 226 14.64 37.58 1.40
C MET A 226 13.42 37.59 2.32
N ALA A 227 12.24 37.24 1.79
CA ALA A 227 11.03 37.17 2.59
C ALA A 227 11.14 36.11 3.70
N ILE A 228 11.60 34.90 3.39
CA ILE A 228 11.65 33.81 4.38
C ILE A 228 12.69 34.07 5.47
N ARG A 229 13.78 34.79 5.17
CA ARG A 229 14.82 35.17 6.13
C ARG A 229 14.46 36.40 6.96
N SER A 230 13.40 37.10 6.58
CA SER A 230 12.88 38.24 7.33
C SER A 230 12.42 37.81 8.73
N LYS A 231 12.60 38.71 9.70
CA LYS A 231 12.07 38.57 11.07
C LYS A 231 10.54 38.50 11.12
N TRP A 232 9.86 38.89 10.04
CA TRP A 232 8.41 38.93 9.92
C TRP A 232 7.79 37.62 9.41
N CYS A 233 8.60 36.69 8.89
CA CYS A 233 8.11 35.44 8.30
C CYS A 233 7.67 34.45 9.41
N GLY A 234 6.45 33.95 9.26
CA GLY A 234 5.79 33.01 10.15
C GLY A 234 6.27 31.57 10.02
N LYS A 235 5.62 30.67 10.77
CA LYS A 235 5.93 29.23 10.81
C LYS A 235 5.74 28.58 9.43
N TYR A 236 4.70 29.00 8.71
CA TYR A 236 4.45 28.59 7.33
C TYR A 236 4.59 29.76 6.36
N ALA A 237 5.35 29.55 5.29
CA ALA A 237 5.51 30.50 4.19
C ALA A 237 4.65 30.05 3.00
N ILE A 238 3.69 30.86 2.57
CA ILE A 238 2.63 30.49 1.61
C ILE A 238 2.70 31.38 0.38
N GLN A 239 2.63 30.79 -0.81
CA GLN A 239 2.69 31.53 -2.07
C GLN A 239 1.39 32.26 -2.40
N LEU A 240 1.54 33.49 -2.89
CA LEU A 240 0.59 34.14 -3.78
C LEU A 240 1.34 34.97 -4.82
N ASP A 241 1.11 34.71 -6.11
CA ASP A 241 1.70 35.51 -7.18
C ASP A 241 0.95 36.84 -7.30
N SER A 242 1.67 37.91 -7.62
CA SER A 242 1.18 39.30 -7.60
C SER A 242 0.05 39.64 -8.57
N ASP A 243 -0.31 38.72 -9.47
CA ASP A 243 -1.39 38.80 -10.44
C ASP A 243 -2.55 37.83 -10.19
N ASP A 244 -2.44 36.99 -9.16
CA ASP A 244 -3.40 35.94 -8.83
C ASP A 244 -4.16 36.22 -7.53
N LEU A 245 -5.13 35.35 -7.19
CA LEU A 245 -6.00 35.50 -6.02
C LEU A 245 -6.21 34.16 -5.30
N TYR A 246 -6.50 34.20 -4.00
CA TYR A 246 -7.13 33.06 -3.34
C TYR A 246 -8.61 32.94 -3.71
N SER A 247 -9.09 31.71 -3.86
CA SER A 247 -10.44 31.43 -4.37
C SER A 247 -11.55 31.56 -3.31
N SER A 248 -11.19 31.43 -2.02
CA SER A 248 -12.13 31.48 -0.89
C SER A 248 -11.49 32.17 0.31
N ASP A 249 -12.31 32.53 1.31
CA ASP A 249 -11.86 33.17 2.56
C ASP A 249 -11.25 32.17 3.58
N ASP A 250 -11.26 30.87 3.30
CA ASP A 250 -10.71 29.81 4.17
C ASP A 250 -9.45 29.14 3.61
N THR A 251 -8.87 29.64 2.52
CA THR A 251 -7.70 29.05 1.85
C THR A 251 -6.52 28.87 2.81
N LEU A 252 -6.18 29.88 3.62
CA LEU A 252 -5.07 29.78 4.58
C LEU A 252 -5.30 28.70 5.63
N THR A 253 -6.52 28.63 6.18
CA THR A 253 -6.92 27.62 7.18
C THR A 253 -6.74 26.21 6.61
N ARG A 254 -7.16 25.99 5.37
CA ARG A 254 -7.03 24.69 4.68
C ARG A 254 -5.56 24.32 4.42
N ILE A 255 -4.72 25.28 4.04
CA ILE A 255 -3.29 25.05 3.82
C ILE A 255 -2.58 24.71 5.13
N VAL A 256 -2.84 25.46 6.22
CA VAL A 256 -2.21 25.22 7.52
C VAL A 256 -2.64 23.88 8.11
N ALA A 257 -3.94 23.54 8.04
CA ALA A 257 -4.44 22.24 8.48
C ALA A 257 -3.75 21.07 7.75
N ALA A 258 -3.50 21.19 6.45
CA ALA A 258 -2.88 20.14 5.65
C ALA A 258 -1.43 19.80 6.07
N PHE A 259 -0.69 20.74 6.66
CA PHE A 259 0.65 20.45 7.20
C PHE A 259 0.60 19.44 8.34
N GLU A 260 -0.32 19.64 9.28
CA GLU A 260 -0.48 18.83 10.48
C GLU A 260 -1.17 17.49 10.16
N GLU A 261 -2.30 17.54 9.44
CA GLU A 261 -3.10 16.34 9.12
C GLU A 261 -2.33 15.33 8.26
N GLN A 262 -1.51 15.82 7.32
CA GLN A 262 -0.76 14.96 6.41
C GLN A 262 0.70 14.75 6.86
N ASN A 263 1.13 15.39 7.96
CA ASN A 263 2.51 15.38 8.47
C ASN A 263 3.53 15.70 7.36
N ALA A 264 3.40 16.89 6.77
CA ALA A 264 4.15 17.30 5.59
C ALA A 264 5.12 18.47 5.86
N ALA A 265 6.14 18.61 5.02
CA ALA A 265 7.06 19.75 5.04
C ALA A 265 6.73 20.82 3.99
N MET A 266 5.91 20.45 3.01
CA MET A 266 5.42 21.31 1.93
C MET A 266 3.99 20.91 1.59
N VAL A 267 3.14 21.88 1.29
CA VAL A 267 1.76 21.67 0.82
C VAL A 267 1.65 22.26 -0.58
N ILE A 268 0.99 21.56 -1.49
CA ILE A 268 0.69 22.08 -2.82
C ILE A 268 -0.80 21.90 -3.10
N GLY A 269 -1.43 23.01 -3.48
CA GLY A 269 -2.84 23.03 -3.82
C GLY A 269 -3.15 22.86 -5.30
N SER A 270 -4.37 23.27 -5.63
CA SER A 270 -4.93 23.26 -6.97
C SER A 270 -5.45 24.65 -7.33
N TYR A 271 -5.39 24.98 -8.61
CA TYR A 271 -5.75 26.32 -9.09
C TYR A 271 -6.64 26.25 -10.31
N ARG A 272 -7.53 27.24 -10.47
CA ARG A 272 -8.38 27.40 -11.64
C ARG A 272 -7.88 28.53 -12.51
N MET A 273 -7.82 28.27 -13.82
CA MET A 273 -7.48 29.27 -14.83
C MET A 273 -8.64 30.25 -15.00
N VAL A 274 -8.38 31.55 -14.85
CA VAL A 274 -9.39 32.60 -15.02
C VAL A 274 -8.89 33.77 -15.87
N ASN A 275 -9.79 34.52 -16.49
CA ASN A 275 -9.45 35.81 -17.10
C ASN A 275 -9.48 36.95 -16.06
N PHE A 276 -9.27 38.19 -16.51
CA PHE A 276 -9.29 39.35 -15.62
C PHE A 276 -10.66 39.61 -14.95
N ALA A 277 -11.76 39.14 -15.55
CA ALA A 277 -13.11 39.21 -14.99
C ALA A 277 -13.45 38.00 -14.09
N LEU A 278 -12.46 37.15 -13.77
CA LEU A 278 -12.59 35.90 -12.99
C LEU A 278 -13.44 34.81 -13.66
N GLU A 279 -13.69 34.92 -14.96
CA GLU A 279 -14.37 33.89 -15.74
C GLU A 279 -13.39 32.75 -16.05
N THR A 280 -13.87 31.51 -15.97
CA THR A 280 -13.02 30.32 -16.13
C THR A 280 -12.54 30.15 -17.57
N LEU A 281 -11.24 29.93 -17.73
CA LEU A 281 -10.59 29.60 -19.00
C LEU A 281 -10.32 28.09 -19.09
N PRO A 282 -10.37 27.48 -20.29
CA PRO A 282 -9.91 26.10 -20.49
C PRO A 282 -8.45 25.92 -20.05
N PRO A 283 -8.06 24.78 -19.44
CA PRO A 283 -8.85 23.56 -19.20
C PRO A 283 -9.72 23.58 -17.92
N GLY A 284 -9.80 24.70 -17.20
CA GLY A 284 -10.53 24.83 -15.93
C GLY A 284 -9.64 24.63 -14.70
N LEU A 285 -10.05 23.74 -13.79
CA LEU A 285 -9.29 23.40 -12.58
C LEU A 285 -8.09 22.52 -12.92
N ILE A 286 -6.91 22.92 -12.47
CA ILE A 286 -5.66 22.18 -12.58
C ILE A 286 -5.30 21.63 -11.20
N ALA A 287 -5.63 20.36 -10.98
CA ALA A 287 -5.48 19.70 -9.68
C ALA A 287 -4.18 18.90 -9.51
N HIS A 288 -3.43 18.69 -10.60
CA HIS A 288 -2.23 17.83 -10.64
C HIS A 288 -2.45 16.44 -10.03
N THR A 289 -3.53 15.75 -10.47
CA THR A 289 -3.91 14.41 -10.00
C THR A 289 -2.91 13.31 -10.36
N GLU A 290 -1.91 13.62 -11.18
CA GLU A 290 -0.74 12.77 -11.44
C GLU A 290 0.20 12.65 -10.24
N TRP A 291 0.06 13.51 -9.23
CA TRP A 291 0.71 13.30 -7.93
C TRP A 291 -0.08 12.28 -7.11
N THR A 292 0.46 11.07 -6.95
CA THR A 292 -0.12 10.00 -6.14
C THR A 292 0.70 9.74 -4.88
N ALA A 293 0.08 9.15 -3.86
CA ALA A 293 0.80 8.68 -2.67
C ALA A 293 1.87 7.62 -3.03
N ASP A 294 1.61 6.82 -4.06
CA ASP A 294 2.46 5.71 -4.46
C ASP A 294 3.67 6.15 -5.31
N ASN A 295 3.63 7.29 -6.00
CA ASN A 295 4.72 7.61 -6.93
C ASN A 295 4.93 9.10 -7.23
N GLY A 296 4.17 10.00 -6.59
CA GLY A 296 4.23 11.44 -6.87
C GLY A 296 5.65 12.02 -6.84
N ARG A 297 6.47 11.64 -5.86
CA ARG A 297 7.87 12.11 -5.74
C ARG A 297 8.82 11.64 -6.83
N ASN A 298 8.50 10.54 -7.52
CA ASN A 298 9.27 10.04 -8.66
C ASN A 298 8.72 10.64 -9.96
N ASN A 299 7.39 10.67 -10.11
CA ASN A 299 6.72 11.29 -11.25
C ASN A 299 7.02 12.81 -11.34
N ALA A 300 7.33 13.45 -10.20
CA ALA A 300 7.82 14.82 -10.12
C ALA A 300 8.99 15.10 -11.08
N LEU A 301 9.88 14.13 -11.31
CA LEU A 301 11.03 14.28 -12.21
C LEU A 301 10.63 14.24 -13.69
N ARG A 302 9.46 13.71 -14.02
CA ARG A 302 8.95 13.63 -15.39
C ARG A 302 8.16 14.89 -15.77
N ILE A 303 7.29 15.37 -14.88
CA ILE A 303 6.37 16.48 -15.17
C ILE A 303 7.04 17.85 -15.07
N ASN A 304 6.43 18.87 -15.70
CA ASN A 304 7.00 20.22 -15.82
C ASN A 304 6.62 21.19 -14.70
N GLY A 305 5.70 20.83 -13.83
CA GLY A 305 5.29 21.63 -12.68
C GLY A 305 4.57 20.78 -11.66
N LEU A 306 4.55 21.23 -10.41
CA LEU A 306 3.92 20.52 -9.30
C LEU A 306 2.57 21.12 -8.90
N GLY A 307 2.18 22.25 -9.47
CA GLY A 307 0.94 22.97 -9.14
C GLY A 307 1.11 24.07 -8.10
N ALA A 308 0.07 24.88 -7.92
CA ALA A 308 0.03 26.06 -7.07
C ALA A 308 -1.29 26.10 -6.26
N PRO A 309 -1.36 26.82 -5.12
CA PRO A 309 -0.27 27.53 -4.46
C PRO A 309 0.65 26.53 -3.74
N ARG A 310 1.90 26.92 -3.52
CA ARG A 310 2.84 26.14 -2.71
C ARG A 310 3.01 26.81 -1.35
N ALA A 311 3.05 25.99 -0.30
CA ALA A 311 3.35 26.43 1.04
C ALA A 311 4.46 25.57 1.63
N PHE A 312 5.25 26.14 2.52
CA PHE A 312 6.43 25.50 3.09
C PHE A 312 6.50 25.70 4.59
N ARG A 313 7.04 24.69 5.30
CA ARG A 313 7.56 24.86 6.66
C ARG A 313 8.81 25.74 6.64
N THR A 314 8.77 26.86 7.33
CA THR A 314 9.82 27.90 7.26
C THR A 314 11.15 27.42 7.85
N ASP A 315 11.14 26.61 8.90
CA ASP A 315 12.36 26.05 9.53
C ASP A 315 13.19 25.18 8.57
N ILE A 316 12.50 24.37 7.76
CA ILE A 316 13.12 23.53 6.73
C ILE A 316 13.51 24.38 5.53
N LEU A 317 12.61 25.25 5.08
CA LEU A 317 12.83 26.09 3.91
C LEU A 317 14.04 27.01 4.06
N ARG A 318 14.27 27.60 5.24
CA ARG A 318 15.45 28.44 5.54
C ARG A 318 16.79 27.69 5.42
N LYS A 319 16.80 26.38 5.66
CA LYS A 319 17.99 25.52 5.53
C LYS A 319 18.28 25.18 4.08
N ILE A 320 17.24 25.00 3.25
CA ILE A 320 17.38 24.69 1.83
C ILE A 320 17.71 25.97 1.03
N GLY A 321 16.96 27.06 1.27
CA GLY A 321 17.07 28.32 0.53
C GLY A 321 16.43 28.28 -0.85
N PHE A 322 16.05 29.43 -1.39
CA PHE A 322 15.56 29.52 -2.77
C PHE A 322 16.72 29.80 -3.75
N PRO A 323 16.74 29.15 -4.93
CA PRO A 323 17.64 29.56 -5.99
C PRO A 323 17.26 30.95 -6.52
N ASN A 324 18.24 31.84 -6.69
CA ASN A 324 18.00 33.17 -7.24
C ASN A 324 17.78 33.12 -8.77
N THR A 325 16.59 32.68 -9.18
CA THR A 325 16.10 32.62 -10.56
C THR A 325 14.65 33.12 -10.61
N SER A 326 14.14 33.40 -11.81
CA SER A 326 12.74 33.75 -12.05
C SER A 326 11.96 32.67 -12.80
N TYR A 327 12.55 31.48 -12.93
CA TYR A 327 11.88 30.32 -13.51
C TYR A 327 12.45 29.03 -12.92
N GLY A 328 11.57 28.16 -12.41
CA GLY A 328 11.91 26.82 -11.91
C GLY A 328 12.39 26.78 -10.46
N GLU A 329 12.39 27.90 -9.74
CA GLU A 329 12.74 27.96 -8.32
C GLU A 329 11.80 27.13 -7.44
N ASP A 330 10.51 27.17 -7.74
CA ASP A 330 9.46 26.38 -7.08
C ASP A 330 9.64 24.88 -7.32
N TYR A 331 9.99 24.52 -8.55
CA TYR A 331 10.24 23.14 -8.98
C TYR A 331 11.51 22.58 -8.33
N ALA A 332 12.57 23.37 -8.22
CA ALA A 332 13.79 23.00 -7.50
C ALA A 332 13.50 22.63 -6.04
N LEU A 333 12.67 23.45 -5.36
CA LEU A 333 12.24 23.17 -3.99
C LEU A 333 11.37 21.93 -3.92
N GLY A 334 10.37 21.79 -4.80
CA GLY A 334 9.53 20.60 -4.82
C GLY A 334 10.33 19.31 -4.95
N LEU A 335 11.35 19.28 -5.80
CA LEU A 335 12.28 18.15 -5.91
C LEU A 335 13.04 17.93 -4.59
N ALA A 336 13.67 18.98 -4.04
CA ALA A 336 14.46 18.89 -2.81
C ALA A 336 13.64 18.44 -1.58
N PHE A 337 12.42 18.96 -1.42
CA PHE A 337 11.49 18.55 -0.36
C PHE A 337 11.06 17.10 -0.57
N SER A 338 10.63 16.71 -1.79
CA SER A 338 10.13 15.36 -2.07
C SER A 338 11.16 14.24 -1.84
N ARG A 339 12.45 14.58 -1.88
CA ARG A 339 13.57 13.66 -1.60
C ARG A 339 13.59 13.18 -0.15
N HIS A 340 13.23 14.05 0.78
CA HIS A 340 13.33 13.81 2.22
C HIS A 340 11.98 13.71 2.89
N TYR A 341 11.07 14.62 2.57
CA TYR A 341 9.83 14.84 3.32
C TYR A 341 8.60 14.62 2.46
N ARG A 342 7.47 14.41 3.15
CA ARG A 342 6.17 14.33 2.49
C ARG A 342 5.76 15.70 1.97
N ILE A 343 5.23 15.71 0.75
CA ILE A 343 4.50 16.85 0.17
C ILE A 343 3.01 16.52 0.25
N ALA A 344 2.27 17.36 0.95
CA ALA A 344 0.82 17.27 1.06
C ALA A 344 0.14 17.85 -0.19
N ARG A 345 -1.05 17.33 -0.50
CA ARG A 345 -1.87 17.77 -1.63
C ARG A 345 -3.22 18.25 -1.16
N ILE A 346 -3.71 19.33 -1.78
CA ILE A 346 -5.11 19.78 -1.70
C ILE A 346 -5.63 19.83 -3.13
N PHE A 347 -6.57 18.94 -3.46
CA PHE A 347 -7.06 18.76 -4.84
C PHE A 347 -8.23 19.67 -5.20
N ASP A 348 -8.90 20.28 -4.21
CA ASP A 348 -9.91 21.30 -4.48
C ASP A 348 -9.26 22.66 -4.74
N GLU A 349 -10.04 23.55 -5.35
CA GLU A 349 -9.62 24.91 -5.66
C GLU A 349 -9.21 25.69 -4.40
N LEU A 350 -8.03 26.30 -4.47
CA LEU A 350 -7.52 27.26 -3.47
C LEU A 350 -7.15 28.61 -4.09
N TYR A 351 -7.00 28.66 -5.41
CA TYR A 351 -6.22 29.68 -6.09
C TYR A 351 -6.75 29.94 -7.50
N LEU A 352 -6.84 31.21 -7.86
CA LEU A 352 -7.30 31.67 -9.17
C LEU A 352 -6.10 32.21 -9.93
N CYS A 353 -5.65 31.46 -10.95
CA CYS A 353 -4.55 31.85 -11.81
C CYS A 353 -5.07 32.73 -12.96
N ARG A 354 -4.77 34.03 -12.91
CA ARG A 354 -5.31 35.04 -13.82
C ARG A 354 -4.47 35.09 -15.10
N ARG A 355 -5.11 35.03 -16.27
CA ARG A 355 -4.48 35.27 -17.59
C ARG A 355 -4.99 36.58 -18.21
N TRP A 356 -4.05 37.42 -18.65
CA TRP A 356 -4.33 38.69 -19.35
C TRP A 356 -3.17 39.07 -20.29
N GLU A 357 -3.35 40.10 -21.13
CA GLU A 357 -2.41 40.51 -22.20
C GLU A 357 -0.99 40.82 -21.70
N GLY A 358 -0.82 41.17 -20.42
CA GLY A 358 0.49 41.42 -19.79
C GLY A 358 1.13 40.20 -19.13
N ASN A 359 0.53 39.00 -19.21
CA ASN A 359 1.17 37.78 -18.72
C ASN A 359 2.33 37.39 -19.61
N SER A 360 3.51 37.23 -19.02
CA SER A 360 4.79 36.97 -19.68
C SER A 360 4.92 35.62 -20.40
N ASP A 361 3.90 34.76 -20.34
CA ASP A 361 3.99 33.34 -20.69
C ASP A 361 3.10 32.91 -21.87
N ALA A 362 2.30 33.81 -22.46
CA ALA A 362 1.31 33.40 -23.47
C ALA A 362 1.91 33.08 -24.87
N ALA A 363 3.15 33.49 -25.16
CA ALA A 363 3.89 33.14 -26.38
C ALA A 363 5.41 33.37 -26.17
N LEU A 364 6.11 32.37 -25.60
CA LEU A 364 7.57 32.44 -25.46
C LEU A 364 8.25 32.15 -26.81
N SER A 365 9.35 32.87 -27.11
CA SER A 365 10.22 32.48 -28.22
C SER A 365 10.84 31.11 -27.98
N ILE A 366 11.20 30.40 -29.05
CA ILE A 366 11.86 29.08 -28.98
C ILE A 366 13.10 29.15 -28.08
N ASP A 367 13.94 30.19 -28.22
CA ASP A 367 15.12 30.39 -27.38
C ASP A 367 14.79 30.48 -25.89
N LYS A 368 13.71 31.19 -25.53
CA LYS A 368 13.30 31.35 -24.13
C LYS A 368 12.71 30.05 -23.57
N GLN A 369 11.92 29.32 -24.36
CA GLN A 369 11.40 28.00 -24.00
C GLN A 369 12.55 26.99 -23.81
N ASN A 370 13.51 26.97 -24.73
CA ASN A 370 14.70 26.13 -24.69
C ASN A 370 15.55 26.44 -23.45
N LYS A 371 15.80 27.71 -23.15
CA LYS A 371 16.51 28.12 -21.92
C LYS A 371 15.80 27.63 -20.66
N ASN A 372 14.48 27.76 -20.60
CA ASN A 372 13.65 27.31 -19.47
C ASN A 372 13.68 25.78 -19.30
N ASN A 373 13.54 25.04 -20.39
CA ASN A 373 13.60 23.58 -20.40
C ASN A 373 14.98 23.07 -19.98
N ALA A 374 16.06 23.63 -20.56
CA ALA A 374 17.43 23.29 -20.23
C ALA A 374 17.74 23.52 -18.74
N TYR A 375 17.22 24.60 -18.15
CA TYR A 375 17.39 24.85 -16.72
C TYR A 375 16.64 23.83 -15.85
N LYS A 376 15.38 23.50 -16.16
CA LYS A 376 14.64 22.46 -15.41
C LYS A 376 15.27 21.08 -15.56
N ASP A 377 15.82 20.75 -16.72
CA ASP A 377 16.58 19.51 -16.92
C ASP A 377 17.87 19.49 -16.11
N ALA A 378 18.53 20.63 -15.93
CA ALA A 378 19.69 20.75 -15.04
C ALA A 378 19.30 20.52 -13.58
N LEU A 379 18.15 21.07 -13.13
CA LEU A 379 17.62 20.81 -11.78
C LEU A 379 17.31 19.33 -11.57
N ARG A 380 16.67 18.67 -12.53
CA ARG A 380 16.42 17.21 -12.51
C ARG A 380 17.73 16.43 -12.50
N THR A 381 18.74 16.87 -13.24
CA THR A 381 20.07 16.22 -13.27
C THR A 381 20.72 16.25 -11.90
N ILE A 382 20.71 17.42 -11.24
CA ILE A 382 21.22 17.59 -9.88
C ILE A 382 20.44 16.68 -8.92
N GLU A 383 19.11 16.65 -9.02
CA GLU A 383 18.27 15.82 -8.17
C GLU A 383 18.55 14.32 -8.37
N LEU A 384 18.62 13.85 -9.62
CA LEU A 384 18.93 12.45 -9.95
C LEU A 384 20.26 12.02 -9.35
N ARG A 385 21.33 12.81 -9.56
CA ARG A 385 22.66 12.51 -9.00
C ARG A 385 22.64 12.50 -7.48
N THR A 386 21.89 13.41 -6.87
CA THR A 386 21.74 13.47 -5.41
C THR A 386 21.01 12.24 -4.88
N ARG A 387 19.92 11.81 -5.54
CA ARG A 387 19.20 10.57 -5.18
C ARG A 387 20.09 9.35 -5.32
N ARG A 388 20.83 9.23 -6.43
CA ARG A 388 21.75 8.11 -6.68
C ARG A 388 22.82 8.00 -5.59
N ALA A 389 23.50 9.10 -5.29
CA ALA A 389 24.51 9.13 -4.23
C ALA A 389 23.92 8.80 -2.84
N MET A 390 22.71 9.29 -2.55
CA MET A 390 22.01 9.00 -1.29
C MET A 390 21.61 7.52 -1.18
N ILE A 391 21.04 6.95 -2.23
CA ILE A 391 20.61 5.54 -2.30
C ILE A 391 21.82 4.61 -2.26
N GLU A 392 22.90 4.94 -2.95
CA GLU A 392 24.17 4.20 -2.89
C GLU A 392 24.71 4.15 -1.46
N ARG A 393 24.76 5.31 -0.78
CA ARG A 393 25.15 5.38 0.63
C ARG A 393 24.25 4.52 1.52
N TRP A 394 22.94 4.56 1.31
CA TRP A 394 21.98 3.74 2.07
C TRP A 394 22.16 2.25 1.84
N ASN A 395 22.53 1.84 0.62
CA ASN A 395 22.76 0.44 0.24
C ASN A 395 24.18 -0.05 0.53
N SER A 396 24.96 0.66 1.36
CA SER A 396 26.27 0.20 1.79
C SER A 396 26.17 -1.22 2.37
N PRO A 397 27.04 -2.16 1.96
CA PRO A 397 27.04 -3.51 2.48
C PRO A 397 27.48 -3.49 3.95
N VAL A 398 27.01 -4.47 4.73
CA VAL A 398 27.54 -4.72 6.07
C VAL A 398 28.84 -5.52 5.91
N ARG A 399 29.97 -4.96 6.35
CA ARG A 399 31.27 -5.64 6.37
C ARG A 399 31.89 -5.52 7.76
N LYS A 400 32.44 -6.61 8.28
CA LYS A 400 33.06 -6.64 9.62
C LYS A 400 34.06 -5.51 9.86
N CYS A 401 35.01 -5.30 8.95
CA CYS A 401 36.03 -4.25 9.07
C CYS A 401 35.41 -2.85 9.22
N ASP A 402 34.40 -2.54 8.41
CA ASP A 402 33.74 -1.23 8.45
C ASP A 402 32.99 -1.03 9.76
N VAL A 403 32.40 -2.09 10.30
CA VAL A 403 31.70 -2.07 11.59
C VAL A 403 32.67 -1.87 12.75
N GLU A 404 33.82 -2.54 12.74
CA GLU A 404 34.88 -2.37 13.74
C GLU A 404 35.47 -0.95 13.69
N ASP A 405 35.74 -0.42 12.50
CA ASP A 405 36.23 0.94 12.28
C ASP A 405 35.19 1.99 12.72
N PHE A 406 33.91 1.78 12.38
CA PHE A 406 32.80 2.62 12.82
C PHE A 406 32.69 2.64 14.34
N PHE A 407 32.73 1.47 14.98
CA PHE A 407 32.64 1.34 16.43
C PHE A 407 33.80 2.09 17.11
N LYS A 408 35.04 1.91 16.63
CA LYS A 408 36.21 2.62 17.15
C LYS A 408 36.07 4.13 17.02
N LYS A 409 35.74 4.62 15.82
CA LYS A 409 35.54 6.07 15.56
C LYS A 409 34.46 6.65 16.47
N GLN A 410 33.38 5.92 16.72
CA GLN A 410 32.34 6.36 17.62
C GLN A 410 32.84 6.47 19.07
N LEU A 411 33.62 5.50 19.57
CA LEU A 411 34.17 5.55 20.92
C LEU A 411 35.17 6.71 21.09
N ASP A 412 35.94 7.03 20.05
CA ASP A 412 36.85 8.18 20.06
C ASP A 412 36.10 9.51 20.19
N GLN A 413 34.85 9.58 19.69
CA GLN A 413 34.01 10.79 19.69
C GLN A 413 33.00 10.83 20.85
N TRP A 414 32.67 9.69 21.46
CA TRP A 414 31.60 9.58 22.46
C TRP A 414 32.13 9.00 23.79
N HIS A 415 32.78 9.86 24.57
CA HIS A 415 33.50 9.50 25.80
C HIS A 415 32.64 8.74 26.84
N ASP A 416 31.39 9.15 27.08
CA ASP A 416 30.49 8.47 28.02
C ASP A 416 30.28 6.98 27.67
N VAL A 417 30.18 6.67 26.38
CA VAL A 417 29.99 5.30 25.90
C VAL A 417 31.30 4.52 25.93
N ALA A 418 32.43 5.18 25.66
CA ALA A 418 33.75 4.59 25.85
C ALA A 418 33.99 4.19 27.31
N GLU A 419 33.63 5.05 28.27
CA GLU A 419 33.71 4.75 29.69
C GLU A 419 32.83 3.56 30.07
N ARG A 420 31.57 3.52 29.62
CA ARG A 420 30.67 2.38 29.89
C ARG A 420 31.16 1.07 29.26
N CYS A 421 31.76 1.13 28.07
CA CYS A 421 32.41 -0.03 27.45
C CYS A 421 33.59 -0.54 28.30
N GLU A 422 34.32 0.35 28.97
CA GLU A 422 35.43 -0.03 29.86
C GLU A 422 34.93 -0.54 31.22
N GLN A 423 33.89 0.08 31.78
CA GLN A 423 33.19 -0.41 32.98
C GLN A 423 32.59 -1.80 32.77
N LEU A 424 32.09 -2.10 31.56
CA LEU A 424 31.62 -3.44 31.20
C LEU A 424 32.73 -4.51 31.32
N LYS A 425 34.00 -4.14 31.11
CA LYS A 425 35.14 -5.07 31.27
C LYS A 425 35.66 -5.14 32.70
N THR A 426 35.61 -4.03 33.43
CA THR A 426 36.33 -3.86 34.71
C THR A 426 35.44 -3.94 35.94
N CYS A 427 34.19 -3.49 35.85
CA CYS A 427 33.29 -3.30 36.99
C CYS A 427 32.11 -4.29 37.01
N VAL A 428 31.71 -4.80 35.85
CA VAL A 428 30.61 -5.75 35.72
C VAL A 428 31.03 -7.12 36.26
N LYS A 429 30.27 -7.63 37.22
CA LYS A 429 30.49 -8.97 37.81
C LYS A 429 29.67 -10.00 37.05
N VAL A 430 30.25 -11.17 36.79
CA VAL A 430 29.53 -12.32 36.23
C VAL A 430 29.73 -13.51 37.15
N LYS A 431 28.65 -14.21 37.48
CA LYS A 431 28.70 -15.50 38.18
C LYS A 431 28.05 -16.59 37.35
N GLU A 432 28.64 -17.77 37.41
CA GLU A 432 28.16 -18.96 36.72
C GLU A 432 27.22 -19.77 37.63
N LEU A 433 26.13 -20.25 37.05
CA LEU A 433 25.10 -21.05 37.71
C LEU A 433 25.06 -22.42 37.02
N PRO A 434 25.65 -23.46 37.62
CA PRO A 434 25.69 -24.79 37.02
C PRO A 434 24.28 -25.39 36.92
N LEU A 435 24.00 -26.01 35.78
CA LEU A 435 22.78 -26.79 35.53
C LEU A 435 23.13 -28.27 35.39
N GLU A 436 22.11 -29.12 35.29
CA GLU A 436 22.27 -30.52 34.89
C GLU A 436 22.94 -30.65 33.51
N TYR A 437 22.63 -29.72 32.59
CA TYR A 437 23.18 -29.66 31.24
C TYR A 437 23.62 -28.22 30.90
N GLY A 438 24.92 -27.96 30.94
CA GLY A 438 25.50 -26.63 30.67
C GLY A 438 25.42 -25.68 31.86
N THR A 439 25.52 -24.37 31.61
CA THR A 439 25.46 -23.35 32.66
C THR A 439 24.62 -22.13 32.25
N LEU A 440 24.08 -21.40 33.23
CA LEU A 440 23.60 -20.03 33.04
C LEU A 440 24.61 -19.07 33.65
N ASN A 441 24.69 -17.86 33.11
CA ASN A 441 25.47 -16.78 33.69
C ASN A 441 24.54 -15.66 34.16
N VAL A 442 24.86 -15.05 35.29
CA VAL A 442 24.20 -13.83 35.77
C VAL A 442 25.21 -12.72 35.70
N GLN A 443 24.84 -11.60 35.08
CA GLN A 443 25.65 -10.39 34.99
C GLN A 443 25.06 -9.32 35.91
N TYR A 444 25.86 -8.75 36.80
CA TYR A 444 25.52 -7.52 37.52
C TYR A 444 25.99 -6.31 36.72
N ASN A 445 25.04 -5.55 36.17
CA ASN A 445 25.32 -4.37 35.35
C ASN A 445 24.41 -3.19 35.77
N PRO A 446 24.89 -2.31 36.67
CA PRO A 446 24.07 -1.22 37.20
C PRO A 446 23.63 -0.21 36.14
N ALA A 447 24.39 -0.06 35.04
CA ALA A 447 24.04 0.85 33.95
C ALA A 447 22.73 0.44 33.23
N ARG A 448 22.24 -0.79 33.44
CA ARG A 448 21.00 -1.29 32.82
C ARG A 448 19.73 -0.90 33.58
N ILE A 449 19.83 -0.25 34.75
CA ILE A 449 18.65 0.14 35.53
C ILE A 449 17.66 1.00 34.71
N VAL A 450 18.17 1.91 33.87
CA VAL A 450 17.36 2.79 33.01
C VAL A 450 16.51 2.00 32.03
N SER A 451 17.04 0.90 31.49
CA SER A 451 16.32 0.04 30.54
C SER A 451 15.42 -0.96 31.25
N THR A 452 15.88 -1.57 32.34
CA THR A 452 15.18 -2.65 33.02
C THR A 452 14.00 -2.12 33.85
N ALA A 453 14.11 -0.93 34.46
CA ALA A 453 13.04 -0.30 35.22
C ALA A 453 12.06 0.52 34.36
N ALA A 454 12.30 0.64 33.04
CA ALA A 454 11.46 1.43 32.16
C ALA A 454 10.02 0.87 32.10
N LYS A 455 9.04 1.77 32.22
CA LYS A 455 7.62 1.49 31.92
C LYS A 455 7.42 1.49 30.41
N ILE A 456 6.70 0.49 29.92
CA ILE A 456 6.45 0.26 28.48
C ILE A 456 4.96 0.34 28.12
N ASP A 457 4.13 0.90 29.00
CA ASP A 457 2.73 1.12 28.68
C ASP A 457 2.57 2.22 27.62
N LYS A 458 1.47 2.17 26.85
CA LYS A 458 1.22 3.10 25.73
C LYS A 458 1.27 4.58 26.15
N ALA A 459 0.86 4.92 27.38
CA ALA A 459 0.85 6.29 27.85
C ALA A 459 2.27 6.79 28.19
N ALA A 460 3.12 5.93 28.76
CA ALA A 460 4.53 6.22 28.99
C ALA A 460 5.33 6.33 27.68
N LEU A 461 5.08 5.44 26.71
CA LEU A 461 5.73 5.48 25.39
C LEU A 461 5.35 6.73 24.60
N LYS A 462 4.07 7.11 24.58
CA LYS A 462 3.61 8.32 23.86
C LYS A 462 4.24 9.62 24.39
N LYS A 463 4.73 9.64 25.63
CA LYS A 463 5.39 10.79 26.25
C LYS A 463 6.91 10.81 26.08
N ARG A 464 7.53 9.70 25.69
CA ARG A 464 8.99 9.59 25.57
C ARG A 464 9.41 9.66 24.11
N PRO A 465 10.20 10.66 23.68
CA PRO A 465 10.76 10.68 22.34
C PRO A 465 11.56 9.39 22.06
N CYS A 466 11.33 8.77 20.90
CA CYS A 466 12.02 7.55 20.52
C CYS A 466 13.53 7.82 20.38
N PHE A 467 14.34 7.18 21.22
CA PHE A 467 15.80 7.38 21.29
C PHE A 467 16.57 6.74 20.12
N LEU A 468 15.90 6.05 19.21
CA LEU A 468 16.48 5.48 17.99
C LEU A 468 16.30 6.42 16.77
N CYS A 469 15.36 7.36 16.84
CA CYS A 469 15.16 8.38 15.80
C CYS A 469 16.29 9.40 15.80
N ASP A 470 16.78 9.74 14.61
CA ASP A 470 17.94 10.60 14.42
C ASP A 470 17.85 11.95 15.15
N THR A 471 16.66 12.54 15.20
CA THR A 471 16.37 13.83 15.85
C THR A 471 16.43 13.81 17.38
N ASN A 472 16.29 12.62 17.98
CA ASN A 472 16.25 12.43 19.44
C ASN A 472 17.56 11.83 19.99
N ARG A 473 18.51 11.48 19.12
CA ARG A 473 19.82 10.96 19.51
C ARG A 473 20.76 12.11 19.93
N PRO A 474 21.73 11.85 20.82
CA PRO A 474 22.81 12.80 21.08
C PRO A 474 23.55 13.14 19.78
N SER A 475 23.95 14.40 19.60
CA SER A 475 24.65 14.86 18.38
C SER A 475 25.98 14.13 18.13
N CYS A 476 26.63 13.63 19.17
CA CYS A 476 27.83 12.80 19.08
C CYS A 476 27.55 11.36 18.62
N GLN A 477 26.31 10.89 18.67
CA GLN A 477 25.96 9.55 18.21
C GLN A 477 25.80 9.54 16.69
N THR A 478 26.85 9.15 15.98
CA THR A 478 26.79 8.94 14.53
C THR A 478 26.13 7.61 14.16
N SER A 479 25.74 7.47 12.89
CA SER A 479 25.06 6.30 12.32
C SER A 479 25.70 5.87 11.00
N MET A 480 25.77 4.56 10.75
CA MET A 480 26.21 4.00 9.47
C MET A 480 25.04 3.34 8.72
N PRO A 481 24.46 3.99 7.68
CA PRO A 481 23.39 3.40 6.88
C PRO A 481 23.87 2.16 6.15
N VAL A 482 23.06 1.09 6.16
CA VAL A 482 23.38 -0.19 5.52
C VAL A 482 22.14 -0.89 4.96
N LEU A 483 22.34 -1.67 3.90
CA LEU A 483 21.32 -2.54 3.29
C LEU A 483 20.00 -1.82 2.95
N GLY A 484 20.07 -0.55 2.58
CA GLY A 484 18.98 0.25 2.06
C GLY A 484 17.95 0.70 3.10
N LYS A 485 17.75 -0.05 4.19
CA LYS A 485 16.68 0.18 5.18
C LYS A 485 17.14 0.26 6.62
N PHE A 486 18.39 -0.07 6.92
CA PHE A 486 18.89 -0.08 8.29
C PHE A 486 20.00 0.93 8.50
N GLN A 487 20.34 1.15 9.76
CA GLN A 487 21.53 1.87 10.16
C GLN A 487 22.16 1.16 11.36
N LEU A 488 23.49 1.20 11.46
CA LEU A 488 24.23 0.67 12.59
C LEU A 488 24.51 1.81 13.58
N LEU A 489 24.24 1.54 14.86
CA LEU A 489 24.49 2.42 15.99
C LEU A 489 25.28 1.68 17.06
N VAL A 490 26.21 2.36 17.72
CA VAL A 490 26.79 1.85 18.97
C VAL A 490 25.73 1.91 20.07
N ASN A 491 25.54 0.81 20.81
CA ASN A 491 24.60 0.77 21.92
C ASN A 491 25.17 1.57 23.11
N PRO A 492 24.47 2.61 23.62
CA PRO A 492 24.98 3.46 24.68
C PRO A 492 25.05 2.79 26.06
N TYR A 493 24.41 1.64 26.23
CA TYR A 493 24.38 0.85 27.47
C TYR A 493 24.75 -0.61 27.16
N PRO A 494 26.03 -0.89 26.87
CA PRO A 494 26.47 -2.20 26.41
C PRO A 494 26.32 -3.27 27.51
N ILE A 495 25.90 -4.47 27.10
CA ILE A 495 25.87 -5.70 27.95
C ILE A 495 26.82 -6.77 27.41
N LEU A 496 27.34 -6.54 26.19
CA LEU A 496 28.31 -7.35 25.48
C LEU A 496 29.39 -6.41 24.95
N PRO A 497 30.63 -6.88 24.76
CA PRO A 497 31.63 -6.16 23.97
C PRO A 497 31.12 -5.96 22.53
N LEU A 498 31.53 -4.86 21.90
CA LEU A 498 31.12 -4.47 20.54
C LEU A 498 29.58 -4.49 20.36
N HIS A 499 28.82 -4.00 21.34
CA HIS A 499 27.36 -4.03 21.30
C HIS A 499 26.78 -2.96 20.35
N LEU A 500 26.08 -3.41 19.32
CA LEU A 500 25.41 -2.59 18.33
C LEU A 500 23.88 -2.64 18.49
N THR A 501 23.23 -1.54 18.12
CA THR A 501 21.80 -1.49 17.83
C THR A 501 21.63 -1.23 16.33
N ILE A 502 20.77 -1.99 15.67
CA ILE A 502 20.56 -1.98 14.23
C ILE A 502 19.10 -1.63 13.94
N PRO A 503 18.70 -0.35 14.11
CA PRO A 503 17.32 0.06 13.81
C PRO A 503 17.06 0.15 12.32
N THR A 504 15.78 0.08 11.96
CA THR A 504 15.30 0.61 10.68
C THR A 504 15.65 2.11 10.60
N ARG A 505 16.04 2.61 9.43
CA ARG A 505 16.27 4.05 9.20
C ARG A 505 15.02 4.87 9.49
N ARG A 506 13.85 4.27 9.24
CA ARG A 506 12.53 4.88 9.48
C ARG A 506 11.93 4.39 10.79
N HIS A 507 11.19 5.25 11.46
CA HIS A 507 10.43 4.90 12.65
C HIS A 507 9.24 4.03 12.26
N THR A 508 9.39 2.72 12.47
CA THR A 508 8.37 1.71 12.18
C THR A 508 8.24 0.79 13.38
N ALA A 509 7.03 0.35 13.73
CA ALA A 509 6.81 -0.53 14.90
C ALA A 509 7.73 -1.76 14.93
N GLN A 510 8.16 -2.21 16.13
CA GLN A 510 9.01 -3.40 16.31
C GLN A 510 8.31 -4.66 15.80
N ARG A 511 8.65 -5.08 14.57
CA ARG A 511 8.12 -6.27 13.90
C ARG A 511 9.22 -7.02 13.15
N LEU A 512 9.21 -8.35 13.22
CA LEU A 512 10.22 -9.19 12.60
C LEU A 512 10.18 -9.09 11.06
N SER A 513 9.03 -8.80 10.47
CA SER A 513 8.85 -8.67 9.02
C SER A 513 9.75 -7.60 8.39
N HIS A 514 10.19 -6.61 9.16
CA HIS A 514 11.13 -5.60 8.68
C HIS A 514 12.55 -6.16 8.49
N PHE A 515 12.90 -7.22 9.22
CA PHE A 515 14.23 -7.83 9.24
C PHE A 515 14.33 -9.15 8.49
N SER A 516 13.21 -9.83 8.24
CA SER A 516 13.20 -11.23 7.80
C SER A 516 14.08 -11.48 6.57
N LYS A 517 14.09 -10.57 5.58
CA LYS A 517 14.91 -10.70 4.35
C LYS A 517 16.42 -10.50 4.54
N MET A 518 16.81 -9.84 5.63
CA MET A 518 18.18 -9.32 5.79
C MET A 518 18.85 -9.83 7.08
N LEU A 519 18.12 -10.53 7.96
CA LEU A 519 18.65 -11.08 9.20
C LEU A 519 19.81 -12.05 8.94
N ASP A 520 19.64 -12.98 7.99
CA ASP A 520 20.69 -13.91 7.57
C ASP A 520 21.88 -13.17 6.97
N THR A 521 21.63 -12.18 6.10
CA THR A 521 22.67 -11.36 5.48
C THR A 521 23.52 -10.63 6.52
N ILE A 522 22.89 -9.97 7.50
CA ILE A 522 23.59 -9.27 8.59
C ILE A 522 24.39 -10.28 9.42
N THR A 523 23.78 -11.41 9.78
CA THR A 523 24.40 -12.45 10.61
C THR A 523 25.61 -13.08 9.90
N TRP A 524 25.49 -13.34 8.61
CA TRP A 524 26.54 -13.95 7.79
C TRP A 524 27.76 -13.04 7.60
N ASN A 525 27.50 -11.74 7.43
CA ASN A 525 28.50 -10.73 7.13
C ASN A 525 29.20 -10.15 8.37
N LEU A 526 28.76 -10.51 9.58
CA LEU A 526 29.38 -10.14 10.85
C LEU A 526 29.99 -11.35 11.59
N PRO A 527 30.99 -12.04 11.00
CA PRO A 527 31.62 -13.19 11.65
C PRO A 527 32.33 -12.78 12.95
N GLY A 528 32.05 -13.52 14.04
CA GLY A 528 32.52 -13.20 15.39
C GLY A 528 31.52 -12.39 16.22
N MET A 529 30.37 -12.02 15.65
CA MET A 529 29.22 -11.47 16.36
C MET A 529 28.02 -12.42 16.25
N PHE A 530 27.10 -12.32 17.21
CA PHE A 530 25.76 -12.87 17.05
C PHE A 530 24.75 -11.72 17.01
N VAL A 531 23.73 -11.88 16.19
CA VAL A 531 22.63 -10.93 15.99
C VAL A 531 21.43 -11.44 16.76
N PHE A 532 20.66 -10.55 17.36
CA PHE A 532 19.49 -10.94 18.12
C PHE A 532 18.32 -9.99 17.96
N TYR A 533 17.12 -10.57 18.04
CA TYR A 533 15.84 -9.89 17.93
C TYR A 533 15.04 -10.08 19.20
N ASN A 534 14.46 -8.99 19.68
CA ASN A 534 13.46 -9.00 20.75
C ASN A 534 12.12 -8.54 20.16
N GLY A 535 11.09 -9.38 20.23
CA GLY A 535 9.73 -8.95 19.89
C GLY A 535 9.28 -7.77 20.75
N ALA A 536 8.30 -6.99 20.28
CA ALA A 536 7.82 -5.78 20.96
C ALA A 536 7.46 -6.02 22.43
N ARG A 537 6.92 -7.20 22.77
CA ARG A 537 6.58 -7.63 24.14
C ARG A 537 7.53 -8.68 24.68
N CYS A 538 8.75 -8.77 24.15
CA CYS A 538 9.74 -9.79 24.52
C CYS A 538 11.10 -9.15 24.86
N GLY A 539 11.09 -7.97 25.49
CA GLY A 539 12.32 -7.30 25.93
C GLY A 539 12.93 -6.32 24.93
N ALA A 540 12.19 -5.89 23.91
CA ALA A 540 12.62 -4.81 23.03
C ALA A 540 12.81 -3.50 23.81
N SER A 541 13.90 -2.78 23.56
CA SER A 541 14.18 -1.50 24.24
C SER A 541 13.34 -0.33 23.74
N ALA A 542 12.87 -0.41 22.49
CA ALA A 542 11.97 0.53 21.83
C ALA A 542 10.91 -0.27 21.06
N PRO A 543 9.74 -0.56 21.64
CA PRO A 543 8.71 -1.38 20.98
C PRO A 543 8.02 -0.67 19.80
N ASP A 544 8.15 0.65 19.72
CA ASP A 544 7.63 1.53 18.68
C ASP A 544 8.60 1.72 17.50
N HIS A 545 9.88 1.40 17.64
CA HIS A 545 10.88 1.49 16.57
C HIS A 545 11.66 0.19 16.38
N ALA A 546 11.44 -0.45 15.24
CA ALA A 546 12.06 -1.68 14.78
C ALA A 546 13.59 -1.63 14.86
N HIS A 547 14.18 -2.56 15.61
CA HIS A 547 15.62 -2.77 15.71
C HIS A 547 16.01 -4.23 15.97
N LEU A 548 17.17 -4.60 15.43
CA LEU A 548 17.98 -5.73 15.89
C LEU A 548 19.08 -5.22 16.83
N GLN A 549 19.75 -6.14 17.50
CA GLN A 549 20.98 -5.87 18.22
C GLN A 549 22.03 -6.91 17.86
N ALA A 550 23.31 -6.58 18.04
CA ALA A 550 24.40 -7.51 17.80
C ALA A 550 25.50 -7.31 18.82
N GLY A 551 26.22 -8.36 19.19
CA GLY A 551 27.34 -8.28 20.12
C GLY A 551 28.38 -9.36 19.87
N GLN A 552 29.54 -9.21 20.49
CA GLN A 552 30.62 -10.18 20.36
C GLN A 552 30.19 -11.58 20.87
N ARG A 553 30.63 -12.62 20.13
CA ARG A 553 30.42 -14.03 20.47
C ARG A 553 31.31 -14.52 21.63
N GLY A 554 30.96 -15.69 22.18
CA GLY A 554 31.71 -16.42 23.20
C GLY A 554 31.29 -16.13 24.64
N LEU A 555 30.23 -15.33 24.85
CA LEU A 555 29.81 -14.87 26.18
C LEU A 555 28.42 -15.36 26.60
N VAL A 556 27.53 -15.60 25.64
CA VAL A 556 26.16 -16.07 25.91
C VAL A 556 26.18 -17.60 25.98
N PRO A 557 25.79 -18.22 27.11
CA PRO A 557 26.02 -19.66 27.34
C PRO A 557 25.54 -20.59 26.21
N ILE A 558 24.33 -20.40 25.68
CA ILE A 558 23.82 -21.25 24.59
C ILE A 558 24.68 -21.19 23.33
N GLU A 559 25.28 -20.03 23.04
CA GLU A 559 26.11 -19.79 21.87
C GLU A 559 27.56 -20.24 22.13
N ARG A 560 28.12 -19.88 23.29
CA ARG A 560 29.46 -20.28 23.75
C ARG A 560 29.60 -21.80 23.77
N ASP A 561 28.58 -22.49 24.30
CA ASP A 561 28.59 -23.94 24.52
C ASP A 561 27.80 -24.69 23.43
N TRP A 562 27.63 -24.10 22.24
CA TRP A 562 26.75 -24.63 21.19
C TRP A 562 26.99 -26.12 20.88
N LYS A 563 28.25 -26.58 20.93
CA LYS A 563 28.62 -27.99 20.69
C LYS A 563 27.95 -28.98 21.65
N LEU A 564 27.60 -28.57 22.87
CA LEU A 564 26.84 -29.38 23.82
C LEU A 564 25.42 -29.66 23.32
N TYR A 565 24.81 -28.66 22.69
CA TYR A 565 23.41 -28.67 22.26
C TYR A 565 23.24 -29.24 20.85
N GLU A 566 24.17 -28.93 19.94
CA GLU A 566 24.16 -29.34 18.53
C GLU A 566 23.98 -30.86 18.36
N ASN A 567 24.68 -31.65 19.18
CA ASN A 567 24.65 -33.12 19.11
C ASN A 567 23.33 -33.74 19.61
N ASN A 568 22.49 -32.97 20.30
CA ASN A 568 21.24 -33.45 20.92
C ASN A 568 19.98 -32.84 20.26
N LEU A 569 20.14 -32.16 19.12
CA LEU A 569 19.03 -31.57 18.39
C LEU A 569 18.08 -32.64 17.87
N GLN A 570 16.79 -32.51 18.19
CA GLN A 570 15.77 -33.35 17.58
C GLN A 570 15.26 -32.68 16.31
N ARG A 571 15.58 -33.24 15.15
CA ARG A 571 15.03 -32.77 13.88
C ARG A 571 13.50 -32.90 13.87
N VAL A 572 12.83 -31.82 13.49
CA VAL A 572 11.38 -31.77 13.30
C VAL A 572 10.99 -31.33 11.90
N TYR A 573 11.88 -30.77 11.08
CA TYR A 573 11.63 -30.55 9.65
C TYR A 573 12.94 -30.51 8.88
N PRO A 574 13.04 -31.15 7.70
CA PRO A 574 12.08 -32.11 7.15
C PRO A 574 12.07 -33.41 7.98
N SER A 575 10.95 -34.12 8.02
CA SER A 575 10.86 -35.49 8.60
C SER A 575 10.32 -36.53 7.61
N LEU A 576 9.90 -36.11 6.42
CA LEU A 576 9.37 -36.96 5.36
C LEU A 576 10.21 -36.81 4.08
N LYS A 577 10.43 -37.89 3.32
CA LYS A 577 11.19 -37.84 2.05
C LYS A 577 10.69 -36.81 1.03
N LYS A 578 9.37 -36.57 1.00
CA LYS A 578 8.76 -35.53 0.15
C LYS A 578 9.15 -34.10 0.57
N GLU A 579 9.39 -33.88 1.85
CA GLU A 579 9.81 -32.58 2.40
C GLU A 579 11.30 -32.36 2.17
N GLU A 580 12.10 -33.44 2.21
CA GLU A 580 13.52 -33.42 1.81
C GLU A 580 13.64 -33.01 0.33
N ALA A 581 12.89 -33.67 -0.56
CA ALA A 581 12.87 -33.32 -1.99
C ALA A 581 12.41 -31.86 -2.22
N ALA A 582 11.38 -31.40 -1.51
CA ALA A 582 10.90 -30.02 -1.62
C ALA A 582 11.96 -29.00 -1.14
N LEU A 583 12.78 -29.33 -0.13
CA LEU A 583 13.88 -28.47 0.30
C LEU A 583 15.04 -28.46 -0.70
N GLU A 584 15.35 -29.61 -1.30
CA GLU A 584 16.36 -29.72 -2.37
C GLU A 584 15.97 -28.88 -3.59
N ASP A 585 14.70 -28.95 -4.01
CA ASP A 585 14.14 -28.12 -5.10
C ASP A 585 14.26 -26.62 -4.82
N LEU A 586 14.28 -26.24 -3.53
CA LEU A 586 14.44 -24.86 -3.05
C LEU A 586 15.90 -24.48 -2.77
N GLY A 587 16.86 -25.36 -3.09
CA GLY A 587 18.30 -25.11 -2.96
C GLY A 587 18.89 -25.34 -1.57
N TYR A 588 18.16 -26.02 -0.67
CA TYR A 588 18.66 -26.40 0.66
C TYR A 588 19.17 -27.84 0.64
N ASP A 589 20.27 -28.10 1.36
CA ASP A 589 20.69 -29.47 1.64
C ASP A 589 19.89 -30.00 2.85
N PRO A 590 18.96 -30.96 2.68
CA PRO A 590 18.12 -31.45 3.77
C PRO A 590 18.93 -32.18 4.86
N LYS A 591 20.17 -32.60 4.58
CA LYS A 591 21.03 -33.25 5.59
C LYS A 591 21.58 -32.24 6.60
N THR A 592 21.89 -31.03 6.14
CA THR A 592 22.52 -29.98 6.96
C THR A 592 21.53 -28.86 7.32
N SER A 593 20.42 -28.74 6.60
CA SER A 593 19.41 -27.69 6.80
C SER A 593 18.11 -28.24 7.37
N GLY A 594 17.48 -27.49 8.27
CA GLY A 594 16.21 -27.90 8.87
C GLY A 594 15.77 -27.07 10.08
N ILE A 595 14.62 -27.46 10.63
CA ILE A 595 14.09 -26.97 11.90
C ILE A 595 14.22 -28.11 12.93
N TYR A 596 14.73 -27.78 14.10
CA TYR A 596 15.03 -28.71 15.18
C TYR A 596 14.44 -28.20 16.49
N LEU A 597 14.21 -29.12 17.44
CA LEU A 597 13.90 -28.80 18.82
C LEU A 597 15.18 -28.85 19.66
N LEU A 598 15.40 -27.79 20.43
CA LEU A 598 16.46 -27.72 21.42
C LEU A 598 16.09 -28.57 22.63
N LYS A 599 16.90 -29.59 22.92
CA LYS A 599 16.80 -30.41 24.14
C LYS A 599 17.88 -30.05 25.14
N ASN A 600 17.69 -30.48 26.38
CA ASN A 600 18.67 -30.35 27.47
C ASN A 600 19.06 -28.88 27.75
N TYR A 601 18.11 -27.96 27.53
CA TYR A 601 18.22 -26.56 27.91
C TYR A 601 17.08 -26.18 28.88
N VAL A 602 17.23 -25.09 29.61
CA VAL A 602 16.30 -24.71 30.71
C VAL A 602 14.87 -24.51 30.25
N CYS A 603 14.67 -24.04 29.03
CA CYS A 603 13.36 -23.89 28.39
C CYS A 603 13.42 -24.36 26.93
N PRO A 604 12.30 -24.83 26.36
CA PRO A 604 12.27 -25.29 24.98
C PRO A 604 12.45 -24.14 23.99
N ALA A 605 13.10 -24.43 22.87
CA ALA A 605 13.28 -23.50 21.75
C ALA A 605 13.32 -24.26 20.42
N PHE A 606 12.99 -23.56 19.33
CA PHE A 606 13.28 -24.05 17.98
C PHE A 606 14.68 -23.61 17.57
N VAL A 607 15.34 -24.45 16.79
CA VAL A 607 16.64 -24.16 16.17
C VAL A 607 16.46 -24.29 14.67
N ILE A 608 16.87 -23.29 13.91
CA ILE A 608 16.94 -23.34 12.46
C ILE A 608 18.42 -23.41 12.09
N GLN A 609 18.76 -24.37 11.22
CA GLN A 609 20.08 -24.46 10.60
C GLN A 609 19.94 -24.45 9.08
N GLY A 610 20.85 -23.77 8.39
CA GLY A 610 20.89 -23.73 6.93
C GLY A 610 21.88 -22.69 6.40
N PRO A 611 22.07 -22.61 5.07
CA PRO A 611 22.88 -21.56 4.46
C PRO A 611 22.22 -20.19 4.69
N ALA A 612 23.01 -19.12 4.60
CA ALA A 612 22.44 -17.77 4.54
C ALA A 612 21.61 -17.59 3.26
N SER A 613 20.42 -17.02 3.39
CA SER A 613 19.60 -16.61 2.24
C SER A 613 19.79 -15.13 1.92
N ASN A 614 19.85 -14.80 0.63
CA ASN A 614 19.74 -13.40 0.15
C ASN A 614 18.28 -12.95 0.00
N ASP A 615 17.34 -13.89 0.14
CA ASP A 615 15.89 -13.68 0.05
C ASP A 615 15.24 -13.97 1.41
N VAL A 616 13.92 -14.17 1.44
CA VAL A 616 13.21 -14.54 2.68
C VAL A 616 13.69 -15.93 3.15
N PRO A 617 14.25 -16.07 4.36
CA PRO A 617 14.71 -17.36 4.87
C PRO A 617 13.52 -18.32 5.03
N LEU A 618 13.45 -19.32 4.15
CA LEU A 618 12.28 -20.17 3.98
C LEU A 618 11.95 -20.96 5.25
N LEU A 619 12.97 -21.47 5.94
CA LEU A 619 12.81 -22.21 7.19
C LEU A 619 12.27 -21.32 8.33
N LEU A 620 12.73 -20.06 8.41
CA LEU A 620 12.20 -19.09 9.36
C LEU A 620 10.75 -18.75 9.01
N GLN A 621 10.44 -18.50 7.74
CA GLN A 621 9.07 -18.23 7.31
C GLN A 621 8.12 -19.40 7.63
N LYS A 622 8.56 -20.64 7.39
CA LYS A 622 7.80 -21.84 7.72
C LYS A 622 7.59 -22.02 9.21
N LEU A 623 8.60 -21.73 10.05
CA LEU A 623 8.40 -21.74 11.49
C LEU A 623 7.40 -20.66 11.91
N MET A 624 7.58 -19.43 11.45
CA MET A 624 6.73 -18.28 11.77
C MET A 624 5.27 -18.48 11.34
N SER A 625 5.02 -19.27 10.29
CA SER A 625 3.67 -19.58 9.82
C SER A 625 2.91 -20.57 10.70
N VAL A 626 3.56 -21.21 11.68
CA VAL A 626 2.90 -22.14 12.61
C VAL A 626 2.94 -21.68 14.07
N LEU A 627 3.64 -20.58 14.37
CA LEU A 627 3.71 -20.03 15.72
C LEU A 627 2.40 -19.34 16.13
N PRO A 628 1.97 -19.49 17.39
CA PRO A 628 0.75 -18.86 17.89
C PRO A 628 0.90 -17.33 17.96
N VAL A 629 -0.11 -16.61 17.49
CA VAL A 629 -0.21 -15.15 17.59
C VAL A 629 -1.27 -14.81 18.63
N ALA A 630 -0.91 -14.01 19.63
CA ALA A 630 -1.84 -13.59 20.67
C ALA A 630 -2.94 -12.68 20.10
N SER A 631 -4.15 -12.75 20.67
CA SER A 631 -5.26 -11.89 20.26
C SER A 631 -4.87 -10.40 20.34
N GLY A 632 -5.15 -9.65 19.27
CA GLY A 632 -4.81 -8.23 19.16
C GLY A 632 -3.34 -7.93 18.79
N THR A 633 -2.50 -8.94 18.51
CA THR A 633 -1.14 -8.73 17.98
C THR A 633 -1.02 -9.15 16.52
N SER A 634 -0.08 -8.54 15.80
CA SER A 634 0.20 -8.86 14.39
C SER A 634 1.31 -9.91 14.22
N GLU A 635 2.00 -10.32 15.29
CA GLU A 635 3.09 -11.30 15.26
C GLU A 635 3.24 -12.12 16.54
N PRO A 636 3.85 -13.33 16.46
CA PRO A 636 4.10 -14.14 17.65
C PRO A 636 5.14 -13.47 18.54
N ASP A 637 4.96 -13.63 19.85
CA ASP A 637 5.91 -13.13 20.85
C ASP A 637 7.13 -14.06 20.87
N ILE A 638 8.28 -13.55 20.39
CA ILE A 638 9.51 -14.33 20.24
C ILE A 638 10.77 -13.55 20.60
N ASN A 639 11.82 -14.31 20.93
CA ASN A 639 13.19 -13.86 20.91
C ASN A 639 13.99 -14.71 19.92
N ILE A 640 14.91 -14.09 19.19
CA ILE A 640 15.79 -14.79 18.25
C ILE A 640 17.25 -14.48 18.61
N LEU A 641 18.10 -15.50 18.63
CA LEU A 641 19.55 -15.41 18.60
C LEU A 641 20.02 -16.04 17.29
N SER A 642 20.92 -15.39 16.56
CA SER A 642 21.44 -15.92 15.30
C SER A 642 22.92 -15.63 15.12
N TRP A 643 23.69 -16.61 14.66
CA TRP A 643 25.11 -16.47 14.36
C TRP A 643 25.51 -17.36 13.20
N ARG A 644 26.63 -17.01 12.55
CA ARG A 644 27.30 -17.87 11.59
C ARG A 644 28.16 -18.89 12.32
N GLN A 645 27.80 -20.15 12.22
CA GLN A 645 28.57 -21.27 12.74
C GLN A 645 29.61 -21.70 11.72
N GLU A 646 30.87 -21.74 12.16
CA GLU A 646 31.97 -22.26 11.33
C GLU A 646 31.77 -23.76 11.09
N GLY A 647 31.92 -24.14 9.83
CA GLY A 647 31.83 -25.50 9.36
C GLY A 647 33.03 -26.36 9.75
N THR A 648 33.03 -27.59 9.26
CA THR A 648 34.14 -28.53 9.34
C THR A 648 34.64 -28.78 7.91
N PRO A 649 35.78 -29.46 7.69
CA PRO A 649 36.22 -29.77 6.33
C PRO A 649 35.18 -30.48 5.44
N ASN A 650 34.18 -31.14 6.04
CA ASN A 650 33.13 -31.89 5.35
C ASN A 650 31.76 -31.19 5.36
N THR A 651 31.62 -30.03 6.00
CA THR A 651 30.35 -29.30 6.13
C THR A 651 30.60 -27.80 6.00
N PRO A 652 29.92 -27.07 5.11
CA PRO A 652 30.12 -25.63 4.97
C PRO A 652 29.69 -24.87 6.24
N ASP A 653 30.12 -23.62 6.32
CA ASP A 653 29.56 -22.67 7.29
C ASP A 653 28.04 -22.57 7.11
N HIS A 654 27.33 -22.39 8.21
CA HIS A 654 25.87 -22.29 8.19
C HIS A 654 25.39 -21.30 9.25
N ILE A 655 24.18 -20.79 9.07
CA ILE A 655 23.49 -20.01 10.09
C ILE A 655 22.92 -20.97 11.14
N VAL A 656 23.11 -20.62 12.40
CA VAL A 656 22.33 -21.16 13.52
C VAL A 656 21.41 -20.05 14.01
N MET A 657 20.13 -20.36 14.14
CA MET A 657 19.13 -19.43 14.66
C MET A 657 18.28 -20.11 15.73
N VAL A 658 18.38 -19.64 16.96
CA VAL A 658 17.58 -20.13 18.10
C VAL A 658 16.39 -19.20 18.29
N VAL A 659 15.18 -19.76 18.21
CA VAL A 659 13.90 -19.04 18.34
C VAL A 659 13.21 -19.49 19.62
N PHE A 660 13.18 -18.61 20.61
CA PHE A 660 12.42 -18.79 21.84
C PHE A 660 11.02 -18.23 21.67
N VAL A 661 10.00 -19.07 21.81
CA VAL A 661 8.60 -18.65 21.80
C VAL A 661 8.19 -18.25 23.21
N ARG A 662 7.69 -17.02 23.34
CA ARG A 662 7.38 -16.38 24.62
C ARG A 662 5.90 -16.44 24.92
N LYS A 663 5.56 -16.67 26.19
CA LYS A 663 4.18 -16.62 26.72
C LYS A 663 3.93 -15.41 27.64
N LYS A 664 4.99 -14.82 28.19
CA LYS A 664 4.93 -13.62 29.04
C LYS A 664 6.05 -12.65 28.73
N HIS A 665 5.76 -11.36 28.88
CA HIS A 665 6.75 -10.29 28.73
C HIS A 665 7.78 -10.28 29.87
N ARG A 666 7.30 -10.26 31.12
CA ARG A 666 8.12 -10.25 32.34
C ARG A 666 7.66 -11.37 33.29
N PRO A 667 8.59 -11.96 34.07
CA PRO A 667 8.26 -12.96 35.09
C PRO A 667 7.50 -12.29 36.25
N ASN A 668 6.78 -13.09 37.04
CA ASN A 668 6.01 -12.59 38.18
C ASN A 668 6.89 -11.89 39.23
N CYS A 669 8.13 -12.34 39.43
CA CYS A 669 9.08 -11.73 40.37
C CYS A 669 9.46 -10.29 40.01
N TYR A 670 9.27 -9.86 38.76
CA TYR A 670 9.48 -8.46 38.37
C TYR A 670 8.48 -7.53 39.04
N PHE A 671 7.24 -7.98 39.22
CA PHE A 671 6.13 -7.19 39.76
C PHE A 671 5.90 -7.40 41.26
N ALA A 672 6.68 -8.27 41.91
CA ALA A 672 6.59 -8.47 43.34
C ALA A 672 7.09 -7.24 44.11
N ASP A 673 6.71 -7.14 45.39
CA ASP A 673 7.14 -6.08 46.30
C ASP A 673 8.15 -6.60 47.33
N GLY A 674 8.99 -5.69 47.84
CA GLY A 674 9.96 -5.99 48.89
C GLY A 674 10.98 -7.05 48.49
N ASP A 675 11.30 -7.96 49.41
CA ASP A 675 12.36 -8.95 49.24
C ASP A 675 12.12 -10.00 48.15
N ALA A 676 10.87 -10.20 47.75
CA ALA A 676 10.46 -11.12 46.70
C ALA A 676 10.66 -10.54 45.29
N GLN A 677 10.90 -9.24 45.16
CA GLN A 677 11.11 -8.58 43.88
C GLN A 677 12.50 -8.89 43.33
N ILE A 678 12.55 -9.39 42.08
CA ILE A 678 13.79 -9.56 41.32
C ILE A 678 13.63 -8.82 39.99
N LEU A 679 14.43 -7.78 39.76
CA LEU A 679 14.27 -6.88 38.63
C LEU A 679 14.96 -7.45 37.38
N VAL A 680 14.33 -8.46 36.78
CA VAL A 680 14.79 -9.13 35.55
C VAL A 680 13.68 -9.10 34.50
N SER A 681 14.01 -8.62 33.30
CA SER A 681 13.08 -8.53 32.16
C SER A 681 13.69 -9.27 30.97
N PRO A 682 13.52 -10.61 30.87
CA PRO A 682 14.26 -11.42 29.92
C PRO A 682 14.06 -10.97 28.47
N GLY A 683 15.17 -10.66 27.78
CA GLY A 683 15.27 -10.54 26.32
C GLY A 683 16.02 -11.73 25.72
N ALA A 684 16.42 -11.65 24.45
CA ALA A 684 17.06 -12.75 23.74
C ALA A 684 18.38 -13.21 24.40
N VAL A 685 19.18 -12.27 24.90
CA VAL A 685 20.43 -12.57 25.61
C VAL A 685 20.18 -13.33 26.92
N ASP A 686 19.17 -12.92 27.69
CA ASP A 686 18.75 -13.62 28.91
C ASP A 686 18.20 -15.02 28.59
N MET A 687 17.39 -15.14 27.54
CA MET A 687 16.89 -16.44 27.07
C MET A 687 18.02 -17.35 26.60
N GLY A 688 19.10 -16.79 26.04
CA GLY A 688 20.34 -17.49 25.69
C GLY A 688 21.24 -17.84 26.88
N GLY A 689 20.85 -17.46 28.09
CA GLY A 689 21.46 -17.90 29.33
C GLY A 689 22.34 -16.87 30.03
N LEU A 690 22.46 -15.65 29.50
CA LEU A 690 23.17 -14.55 30.16
C LEU A 690 22.15 -13.58 30.75
N ILE A 691 21.75 -13.81 32.00
CA ILE A 691 20.72 -13.03 32.70
C ILE A 691 21.31 -11.73 33.23
N ILE A 692 20.72 -10.59 32.86
CA ILE A 692 21.22 -9.27 33.24
C ILE A 692 20.43 -8.72 34.42
N THR A 693 21.12 -8.42 35.52
CA THR A 693 20.56 -7.85 36.75
C THR A 693 21.12 -6.44 37.00
N PRO A 694 20.28 -5.42 37.19
CA PRO A 694 20.74 -4.05 37.44
C PRO A 694 21.02 -3.77 38.92
N ARG A 695 20.53 -4.60 39.84
CA ARG A 695 20.72 -4.47 41.30
C ARG A 695 21.65 -5.56 41.81
N GLU A 696 22.57 -5.19 42.70
CA GLU A 696 23.53 -6.15 43.26
C GLU A 696 22.83 -7.19 44.14
N GLU A 697 21.79 -6.79 44.87
CA GLU A 697 20.95 -7.72 45.65
C GLU A 697 20.30 -8.82 44.79
N ASP A 698 19.83 -8.49 43.58
CA ASP A 698 19.24 -9.45 42.65
C ASP A 698 20.30 -10.42 42.12
N PHE A 699 21.49 -9.88 41.81
CA PHE A 699 22.64 -10.67 41.40
C PHE A 699 23.01 -11.68 42.49
N GLU A 700 23.14 -11.26 43.74
CA GLU A 700 23.50 -12.15 44.86
C GLU A 700 22.41 -13.18 45.14
N LYS A 701 21.14 -12.77 45.19
CA LYS A 701 19.98 -13.66 45.38
C LYS A 701 19.81 -14.70 44.28
N MET A 702 20.30 -14.44 43.06
CA MET A 702 20.09 -15.33 41.91
C MET A 702 20.77 -16.70 42.10
N THR A 703 19.98 -17.77 42.03
CA THR A 703 20.45 -19.16 42.04
C THR A 703 20.06 -19.87 40.74
N ALA A 704 20.67 -21.02 40.43
CA ALA A 704 20.31 -21.83 39.26
C ALA A 704 18.81 -22.17 39.22
N HIS A 705 18.21 -22.44 40.37
CA HIS A 705 16.79 -22.72 40.50
C HIS A 705 15.92 -21.49 40.17
N ILE A 706 16.23 -20.32 40.73
CA ILE A 706 15.48 -19.08 40.48
C ILE A 706 15.59 -18.68 39.00
N ALA A 707 16.80 -18.68 38.45
CA ALA A 707 17.07 -18.37 37.06
C ALA A 707 16.30 -19.28 36.10
N THR A 708 16.34 -20.60 36.34
CA THR A 708 15.59 -21.60 35.55
C THR A 708 14.08 -21.34 35.60
N ASN A 709 13.55 -21.04 36.78
CA ASN A 709 12.13 -20.75 36.94
C ASN A 709 11.72 -19.48 36.19
N ILE A 710 12.52 -18.41 36.26
CA ILE A 710 12.28 -17.16 35.52
C ILE A 710 12.17 -17.43 34.01
N LEU A 711 13.13 -18.16 33.42
CA LEU A 711 13.15 -18.43 31.98
C LEU A 711 11.99 -19.36 31.56
N ARG A 712 11.66 -20.38 32.36
CA ARG A 712 10.50 -21.26 32.12
C ARG A 712 9.15 -20.54 32.29
N GLU A 713 9.09 -19.53 33.16
CA GLU A 713 7.87 -18.76 33.38
C GLU A 713 7.54 -17.85 32.19
N VAL A 714 8.54 -17.40 31.44
CA VAL A 714 8.33 -16.51 30.29
C VAL A 714 8.30 -17.23 28.95
N ALA A 715 8.80 -18.46 28.86
CA ALA A 715 8.76 -19.32 27.67
C ALA A 715 7.58 -20.30 27.67
N ILE A 716 7.19 -20.78 26.50
CA ILE A 716 6.22 -21.88 26.36
C ILE A 716 6.75 -23.18 26.99
N SER A 717 5.84 -24.10 27.31
CA SER A 717 6.17 -25.41 27.88
C SER A 717 6.60 -26.43 26.81
N ASN A 718 7.19 -27.55 27.25
CA ASN A 718 7.55 -28.67 26.38
C ASN A 718 6.33 -29.27 25.67
N SER A 719 5.15 -29.27 26.29
CA SER A 719 3.94 -29.78 25.63
C SER A 719 3.51 -28.86 24.48
N GLU A 720 3.54 -27.55 24.70
CA GLU A 720 3.16 -26.55 23.71
C GLU A 720 4.12 -26.56 22.51
N ILE A 721 5.44 -26.59 22.73
CA ILE A 721 6.39 -26.59 21.61
C ILE A 721 6.28 -27.86 20.75
N ASN A 722 6.03 -29.01 21.37
CA ASN A 722 5.85 -30.27 20.65
C ASN A 722 4.55 -30.26 19.83
N ASN A 723 3.49 -29.61 20.31
CA ASN A 723 2.27 -29.43 19.54
C ASN A 723 2.51 -28.52 18.32
N ILE A 724 3.27 -27.43 18.49
CA ILE A 724 3.65 -26.55 17.38
C ILE A 724 4.53 -27.32 16.37
N ALA A 725 5.49 -28.11 16.83
CA ALA A 725 6.37 -28.90 15.95
C ALA A 725 5.57 -29.86 15.05
N LYS A 726 4.51 -30.49 15.57
CA LYS A 726 3.62 -31.35 14.76
C LYS A 726 2.92 -30.59 13.62
N LEU A 727 2.67 -29.29 13.79
CA LEU A 727 2.01 -28.48 12.76
C LEU A 727 2.92 -28.25 11.55
N LEU A 728 4.25 -28.36 11.68
CA LEU A 728 5.19 -28.16 10.56
C LEU A 728 4.98 -29.14 9.39
N HIS A 729 4.38 -30.30 9.65
CA HIS A 729 4.14 -31.37 8.65
C HIS A 729 2.73 -31.35 8.05
N ASN A 730 1.80 -30.62 8.67
CA ASN A 730 0.44 -30.57 8.18
C ASN A 730 0.39 -29.65 6.96
N LYS A 731 -0.07 -30.17 5.81
CA LYS A 731 -0.43 -29.34 4.63
C LYS A 731 -1.44 -28.22 4.99
N ARG A 732 -2.16 -28.35 6.11
CA ARG A 732 -3.07 -27.33 6.65
C ARG A 732 -2.37 -26.16 7.36
N ALA A 733 -1.12 -26.30 7.80
CA ALA A 733 -0.42 -25.25 8.53
C ALA A 733 0.31 -24.24 7.62
N ASP A 734 0.60 -24.62 6.37
CA ASP A 734 1.02 -23.66 5.33
C ASP A 734 -0.14 -22.73 4.87
N HIS A 735 -1.35 -22.88 5.43
CA HIS A 735 -2.51 -22.05 5.08
C HIS A 735 -3.27 -21.39 6.25
N LYS A 736 -2.89 -21.56 7.52
CA LYS A 736 -3.69 -21.00 8.65
C LYS A 736 -3.00 -20.13 9.70
N SER A 737 -1.69 -19.89 9.66
CA SER A 737 -1.12 -18.72 10.36
C SER A 737 -0.17 -17.93 9.47
N LYS A 738 -0.54 -16.66 9.24
CA LYS A 738 0.19 -15.63 8.48
C LYS A 738 0.45 -15.83 6.98
N GLY A 739 0.08 -16.97 6.40
CA GLY A 739 -0.12 -17.09 4.95
C GLY A 739 -1.46 -16.50 4.49
N CYS A 740 -2.53 -16.55 5.31
CA CYS A 740 -3.87 -16.15 4.84
C CYS A 740 -3.95 -14.66 4.57
N MET A 741 -3.55 -13.74 5.46
CA MET A 741 -3.70 -12.31 5.14
C MET A 741 -2.88 -11.87 3.91
N THR A 742 -1.66 -12.38 3.71
CA THR A 742 -0.85 -12.00 2.53
C THR A 742 -1.24 -12.74 1.27
N ASN A 743 -1.63 -14.02 1.35
CA ASN A 743 -2.13 -14.77 0.18
C ASN A 743 -3.56 -14.41 -0.17
N GLU A 744 -4.41 -14.07 0.79
CA GLU A 744 -5.77 -13.58 0.60
C GLU A 744 -5.73 -12.14 0.11
N THR A 745 -4.88 -11.25 0.65
CA THR A 745 -4.69 -9.91 0.05
C THR A 745 -4.08 -9.99 -1.34
N LYS A 746 -3.14 -10.91 -1.59
CA LYS A 746 -2.57 -11.13 -2.94
C LYS A 746 -3.56 -11.81 -3.88
N ALA A 747 -4.38 -12.73 -3.38
CA ALA A 747 -5.46 -13.38 -4.12
C ALA A 747 -6.58 -12.40 -4.43
N LEU A 748 -7.04 -11.59 -3.47
CA LEU A 748 -7.95 -10.45 -3.63
C LEU A 748 -7.42 -9.45 -4.66
N LYS A 749 -6.14 -9.07 -4.57
CA LYS A 749 -5.48 -8.25 -5.61
C LYS A 749 -5.45 -8.95 -6.97
N SER A 750 -5.35 -10.27 -7.01
CA SER A 750 -5.46 -11.04 -8.26
C SER A 750 -6.90 -11.11 -8.78
N LEU A 751 -7.90 -11.17 -7.89
CA LEU A 751 -9.33 -11.21 -8.23
C LEU A 751 -9.79 -9.89 -8.87
N ALA A 752 -9.20 -8.76 -8.50
CA ALA A 752 -9.51 -7.45 -9.09
C ALA A 752 -9.31 -7.39 -10.61
N ASN A 753 -8.46 -8.26 -11.17
CA ASN A 753 -8.16 -8.35 -12.60
C ASN A 753 -8.67 -9.66 -13.23
N ARG A 754 -9.46 -10.46 -12.52
CA ARG A 754 -10.09 -11.69 -13.06
C ARG A 754 -11.54 -11.40 -13.42
N ASP A 755 -11.96 -11.97 -14.55
CA ASP A 755 -13.36 -12.02 -14.93
C ASP A 755 -14.11 -12.99 -14.00
N ILE A 756 -15.32 -12.63 -13.59
CA ILE A 756 -16.24 -13.54 -12.90
C ILE A 756 -16.94 -14.43 -13.94
N CYS A 757 -17.07 -15.72 -13.65
CA CYS A 757 -17.87 -16.66 -14.43
C CYS A 757 -19.29 -16.74 -13.85
N VAL A 758 -20.29 -16.24 -14.58
CA VAL A 758 -21.70 -16.27 -14.16
C VAL A 758 -22.48 -17.31 -14.95
N GLY A 759 -23.05 -18.31 -14.28
CA GLY A 759 -23.93 -19.30 -14.89
C GLY A 759 -25.32 -18.74 -15.16
N ILE A 760 -25.76 -18.72 -16.42
CA ILE A 760 -27.02 -18.09 -16.84
C ILE A 760 -28.17 -19.09 -16.93
N LEU A 761 -28.00 -20.18 -17.68
CA LEU A 761 -29.04 -21.21 -17.87
C LEU A 761 -28.45 -22.58 -18.26
N HIS A 762 -29.28 -23.61 -18.11
CA HIS A 762 -29.00 -24.99 -18.50
C HIS A 762 -30.08 -25.47 -19.48
N ALA A 763 -29.69 -25.92 -20.68
CA ALA A 763 -30.64 -26.38 -21.70
C ALA A 763 -30.01 -27.44 -22.63
N GLU A 764 -30.82 -28.26 -23.28
CA GLU A 764 -30.34 -29.23 -24.29
C GLU A 764 -29.95 -28.54 -25.61
N GLU A 765 -30.66 -27.45 -25.95
CA GLU A 765 -30.46 -26.62 -27.14
C GLU A 765 -30.53 -25.14 -26.76
N ILE A 766 -29.71 -24.31 -27.40
CA ILE A 766 -29.64 -22.88 -27.13
C ILE A 766 -29.51 -22.10 -28.43
N ASP A 767 -30.40 -21.13 -28.59
CA ASP A 767 -30.34 -20.09 -29.62
C ASP A 767 -29.87 -18.75 -29.02
N PHE A 768 -28.93 -18.11 -29.70
CA PHE A 768 -28.43 -16.80 -29.29
C PHE A 768 -27.93 -15.96 -30.46
N ALA A 769 -28.09 -14.64 -30.36
CA ALA A 769 -27.61 -13.69 -31.35
C ALA A 769 -26.31 -13.02 -30.89
N LEU A 770 -25.28 -13.06 -31.73
CA LEU A 770 -24.04 -12.30 -31.54
C LEU A 770 -24.19 -10.93 -32.23
N ASN A 771 -24.38 -9.87 -31.46
CA ASN A 771 -24.54 -8.50 -31.96
C ASN A 771 -23.18 -7.81 -31.98
N GLY A 772 -22.56 -7.74 -33.16
CA GLY A 772 -21.16 -7.36 -33.33
C GLY A 772 -20.30 -8.56 -33.72
N ASN A 773 -18.99 -8.34 -33.84
CA ASN A 773 -18.05 -9.38 -34.25
C ASN A 773 -17.47 -10.11 -33.03
N PHE A 774 -17.51 -11.43 -33.04
CA PHE A 774 -16.92 -12.29 -32.03
C PHE A 774 -15.92 -13.25 -32.66
N GLN A 775 -14.82 -13.51 -31.99
CA GLN A 775 -13.86 -14.56 -32.32
C GLN A 775 -14.29 -15.87 -31.67
N ALA A 776 -14.44 -16.91 -32.47
CA ALA A 776 -14.68 -18.28 -32.01
C ALA A 776 -13.90 -19.27 -32.88
N LYS A 777 -13.07 -20.10 -32.25
CA LYS A 777 -12.21 -21.11 -32.91
C LYS A 777 -11.33 -20.57 -34.06
N GLY A 778 -10.91 -19.30 -33.96
CA GLY A 778 -10.04 -18.65 -34.95
C GLY A 778 -10.77 -18.00 -36.13
N GLU A 779 -12.11 -17.98 -36.11
CA GLU A 779 -12.95 -17.29 -37.09
C GLU A 779 -13.72 -16.15 -36.44
N THR A 780 -13.93 -15.06 -37.19
CA THR A 780 -14.89 -14.02 -36.82
C THR A 780 -16.31 -14.49 -37.16
N VAL A 781 -17.20 -14.47 -36.17
CA VAL A 781 -18.59 -14.91 -36.25
C VAL A 781 -19.50 -13.81 -35.69
N SER A 782 -20.65 -13.62 -36.31
CA SER A 782 -21.69 -12.67 -35.89
C SER A 782 -23.08 -13.19 -36.27
N GLY A 783 -24.14 -12.57 -35.74
CA GLY A 783 -25.53 -12.95 -36.01
C GLY A 783 -25.99 -14.18 -35.23
N MET A 784 -27.11 -14.76 -35.66
CA MET A 784 -27.78 -15.86 -34.96
C MET A 784 -26.95 -17.15 -34.98
N GLN A 785 -26.80 -17.76 -33.81
CA GLN A 785 -26.12 -19.03 -33.58
C GLN A 785 -27.07 -20.03 -32.94
N HIS A 786 -26.90 -21.29 -33.29
CA HIS A 786 -27.62 -22.42 -32.70
C HIS A 786 -26.61 -23.47 -32.23
N VAL A 787 -26.79 -23.95 -31.00
CA VAL A 787 -25.91 -24.94 -30.37
C VAL A 787 -26.74 -25.99 -29.65
N GLN A 788 -26.36 -27.27 -29.78
CA GLN A 788 -27.07 -28.41 -29.21
C GLN A 788 -26.11 -29.33 -28.45
N CYS A 789 -26.56 -29.93 -27.34
CA CYS A 789 -25.86 -31.02 -26.68
C CYS A 789 -26.13 -32.34 -27.41
N THR A 790 -25.08 -33.05 -27.84
CA THR A 790 -25.21 -34.38 -28.46
C THR A 790 -24.14 -35.30 -27.87
N GLU A 791 -24.55 -36.45 -27.32
CA GLU A 791 -23.65 -37.46 -26.74
C GLU A 791 -22.67 -36.91 -25.67
N GLY A 792 -23.09 -35.89 -24.91
CA GLY A 792 -22.26 -35.27 -23.88
C GLY A 792 -21.23 -34.27 -24.41
N ALA A 793 -21.38 -33.80 -25.66
CA ALA A 793 -20.53 -32.78 -26.27
C ALA A 793 -21.35 -31.69 -26.97
N ILE A 794 -20.72 -30.56 -27.27
CA ILE A 794 -21.34 -29.38 -27.89
C ILE A 794 -21.28 -29.53 -29.41
N LYS A 795 -22.43 -29.57 -30.08
CA LYS A 795 -22.52 -29.52 -31.54
C LYS A 795 -22.77 -28.08 -32.00
N TRP A 796 -21.85 -27.53 -32.80
CA TRP A 796 -21.97 -26.20 -33.43
C TRP A 796 -21.38 -26.23 -34.85
N LYS A 797 -22.13 -25.72 -35.85
CA LYS A 797 -21.72 -25.73 -37.28
C LYS A 797 -21.20 -27.11 -37.75
N ASP A 798 -21.94 -28.18 -37.44
CA ASP A 798 -21.61 -29.59 -37.76
C ASP A 798 -20.31 -30.14 -37.15
N ASN A 799 -19.70 -29.43 -36.22
CA ASN A 799 -18.52 -29.88 -35.48
C ASN A 799 -18.86 -30.15 -34.02
N ILE A 800 -18.11 -31.07 -33.39
CA ILE A 800 -18.25 -31.45 -31.99
C ILE A 800 -17.13 -30.82 -31.17
N TYR A 801 -17.49 -30.17 -30.06
CA TYR A 801 -16.58 -29.47 -29.16
C TYR A 801 -16.81 -29.89 -27.72
N SER A 802 -15.74 -29.97 -26.93
CA SER A 802 -15.83 -30.10 -25.47
C SER A 802 -16.16 -28.77 -24.79
N GLU A 803 -15.78 -27.65 -25.41
CA GLU A 803 -15.99 -26.29 -24.92
C GLU A 803 -16.00 -25.31 -26.10
N LEU A 804 -16.90 -24.31 -26.03
CA LEU A 804 -17.02 -23.24 -27.01
C LEU A 804 -16.92 -21.86 -26.35
N ASN A 805 -16.08 -20.99 -26.90
CA ASN A 805 -15.86 -19.63 -26.41
C ASN A 805 -16.10 -18.64 -27.55
N PHE A 806 -16.88 -17.61 -27.28
CA PHE A 806 -17.11 -16.45 -28.14
C PHE A 806 -16.55 -15.21 -27.45
N ILE A 807 -15.49 -14.65 -28.02
CA ILE A 807 -14.77 -13.49 -27.46
C ILE A 807 -15.10 -12.28 -28.35
N PRO A 808 -15.70 -11.20 -27.82
CA PRO A 808 -15.99 -10.01 -28.64
C PRO A 808 -14.70 -9.36 -29.17
N GLU A 809 -14.71 -8.85 -30.40
CA GLU A 809 -13.59 -8.05 -30.93
C GLU A 809 -13.51 -6.66 -30.30
N ASN A 810 -14.64 -6.15 -29.78
CA ASN A 810 -14.73 -4.88 -29.08
C ASN A 810 -15.79 -4.96 -27.96
N ASP A 811 -15.36 -4.91 -26.69
CA ASP A 811 -16.21 -5.02 -25.51
C ASP A 811 -17.24 -3.87 -25.33
N ASP A 812 -16.99 -2.71 -25.94
CA ASP A 812 -17.89 -1.55 -25.81
C ASP A 812 -19.11 -1.67 -26.73
N THR A 813 -18.91 -2.21 -27.93
CA THR A 813 -19.92 -2.26 -28.99
C THR A 813 -20.54 -3.65 -29.19
N CYS A 814 -19.85 -4.72 -28.81
CA CYS A 814 -20.34 -6.09 -29.00
C CYS A 814 -21.10 -6.59 -27.77
N PHE A 815 -22.19 -7.33 -28.00
CA PHE A 815 -22.97 -8.00 -26.96
C PHE A 815 -23.68 -9.22 -27.55
N PHE A 816 -24.06 -10.19 -26.73
CA PHE A 816 -24.83 -11.35 -27.17
C PHE A 816 -26.20 -11.37 -26.49
N THR A 817 -27.21 -11.86 -27.20
CA THR A 817 -28.58 -11.98 -26.69
C THR A 817 -28.96 -13.45 -26.62
N LEU A 818 -29.31 -13.93 -25.43
CA LEU A 818 -29.85 -15.27 -25.21
C LEU A 818 -31.37 -15.24 -25.29
N GLN A 819 -31.94 -16.24 -25.96
CA GLN A 819 -33.39 -16.43 -25.99
C GLN A 819 -33.82 -17.39 -24.88
N GLY A 820 -34.99 -17.15 -24.28
CA GLY A 820 -35.60 -18.10 -23.33
C GLY A 820 -34.94 -18.18 -21.95
N VAL A 821 -34.28 -17.12 -21.47
CA VAL A 821 -33.67 -17.09 -20.13
C VAL A 821 -34.78 -17.14 -19.08
N THR A 822 -34.80 -18.19 -18.25
CA THR A 822 -35.81 -18.34 -17.21
C THR A 822 -35.43 -17.48 -16.00
N ILE A 823 -36.35 -16.63 -15.56
CA ILE A 823 -36.20 -15.82 -14.35
C ILE A 823 -37.19 -16.28 -13.27
N GLY A 824 -36.79 -16.20 -12.00
CA GLY A 824 -37.64 -16.59 -10.88
C GLY A 824 -37.85 -18.10 -10.81
N ILE A 825 -36.80 -18.88 -10.98
CA ILE A 825 -36.87 -20.34 -11.05
C ILE A 825 -37.49 -20.86 -9.75
N GLY A 826 -38.61 -21.59 -9.85
CA GLY A 826 -39.33 -22.13 -8.70
C GLY A 826 -40.25 -21.15 -7.96
N PHE A 827 -40.31 -19.88 -8.36
CA PHE A 827 -41.25 -18.89 -7.82
C PHE A 827 -42.56 -18.84 -8.61
N HIS A 828 -43.62 -18.33 -7.98
CA HIS A 828 -44.96 -18.22 -8.59
C HIS A 828 -45.05 -17.26 -9.79
N TRP A 829 -44.00 -16.47 -10.04
CA TRP A 829 -43.88 -15.52 -11.15
C TRP A 829 -42.85 -15.96 -12.20
N GLN A 830 -42.40 -17.22 -12.17
CA GLN A 830 -41.43 -17.78 -13.13
C GLN A 830 -41.84 -17.49 -14.58
N ARG A 831 -40.94 -16.92 -15.38
CA ARG A 831 -41.18 -16.64 -16.81
C ARG A 831 -39.87 -16.66 -17.60
N GLN A 832 -39.98 -16.72 -18.93
CA GLN A 832 -38.85 -16.63 -19.85
C GLN A 832 -38.75 -15.24 -20.47
N GLU A 833 -37.55 -14.69 -20.54
CA GLU A 833 -37.26 -13.38 -21.14
C GLU A 833 -36.01 -13.44 -22.03
N GLU A 834 -35.91 -12.54 -23.00
CA GLU A 834 -34.68 -12.31 -23.75
C GLU A 834 -33.73 -11.43 -22.92
N GLN A 835 -32.48 -11.86 -22.78
CA GLN A 835 -31.47 -11.09 -22.04
C GLN A 835 -30.19 -10.90 -22.87
N SER A 836 -29.66 -9.68 -22.81
CA SER A 836 -28.45 -9.27 -23.51
C SER A 836 -27.30 -9.08 -22.54
N PHE A 837 -26.14 -9.60 -22.91
CA PHE A 837 -24.95 -9.65 -22.06
C PHE A 837 -23.74 -9.13 -22.85
N LYS A 838 -22.82 -8.46 -22.14
CA LYS A 838 -21.54 -8.02 -22.70
C LYS A 838 -20.43 -9.01 -22.37
N SER A 839 -19.25 -8.77 -22.93
CA SER A 839 -18.05 -9.57 -22.71
C SER A 839 -18.20 -11.00 -23.26
N LYS A 840 -17.50 -11.98 -22.68
CA LYS A 840 -17.32 -13.30 -23.30
C LYS A 840 -18.50 -14.22 -22.99
N LEU A 841 -18.87 -15.03 -23.99
CA LEU A 841 -19.81 -16.13 -23.85
C LEU A 841 -19.04 -17.46 -23.91
N ARG A 842 -19.22 -18.30 -22.90
CA ARG A 842 -18.63 -19.63 -22.80
C ARG A 842 -19.73 -20.68 -22.65
N LEU A 843 -19.61 -21.76 -23.41
CA LEU A 843 -20.51 -22.91 -23.38
C LEU A 843 -19.71 -24.16 -23.01
N ILE A 844 -20.23 -24.91 -22.05
CA ILE A 844 -19.72 -26.23 -21.63
C ILE A 844 -20.88 -27.24 -21.52
N VAL A 845 -20.58 -28.52 -21.35
CA VAL A 845 -21.59 -29.55 -21.08
C VAL A 845 -21.46 -30.04 -19.64
N ASP A 846 -22.60 -30.15 -18.96
CA ASP A 846 -22.71 -30.78 -17.65
C ASP A 846 -24.00 -31.60 -17.56
N GLU A 847 -23.92 -32.80 -16.99
CA GLU A 847 -25.05 -33.74 -16.87
C GLU A 847 -25.90 -33.91 -18.14
N GLY A 848 -25.27 -33.83 -19.33
CA GLY A 848 -25.95 -33.98 -20.62
C GLY A 848 -26.69 -32.72 -21.10
N LYS A 849 -26.52 -31.56 -20.46
CA LYS A 849 -27.08 -30.26 -20.87
C LYS A 849 -25.97 -29.26 -21.16
N LEU A 850 -26.24 -28.27 -22.02
CA LEU A 850 -25.40 -27.10 -22.21
C LEU A 850 -25.53 -26.16 -21.02
N VAL A 851 -24.41 -25.69 -20.50
CA VAL A 851 -24.33 -24.65 -19.47
C VAL A 851 -23.83 -23.37 -20.11
N VAL A 852 -24.62 -22.30 -20.01
CA VAL A 852 -24.24 -20.97 -20.49
C VAL A 852 -23.52 -20.20 -19.39
N ILE A 853 -22.29 -19.77 -19.67
CA ILE A 853 -21.46 -18.99 -18.76
C ILE A 853 -21.11 -17.65 -19.41
N ASN A 854 -21.39 -16.56 -18.72
CA ASN A 854 -20.92 -15.23 -19.10
C ASN A 854 -19.66 -14.88 -18.28
N GLU A 855 -18.56 -14.54 -18.95
CA GLU A 855 -17.32 -14.10 -18.31
C GLU A 855 -17.10 -12.60 -18.53
N LEU A 856 -17.04 -11.82 -17.45
CA LEU A 856 -16.94 -10.36 -17.48
C LEU A 856 -16.23 -9.79 -16.24
N PRO A 857 -15.74 -8.54 -16.25
CA PRO A 857 -15.18 -7.89 -15.07
C PRO A 857 -16.23 -7.72 -13.95
N VAL A 858 -15.82 -7.94 -12.69
CA VAL A 858 -16.74 -7.84 -11.53
C VAL A 858 -17.42 -6.48 -11.42
N GLU A 859 -16.74 -5.38 -11.75
CA GLU A 859 -17.37 -4.06 -11.68
C GLU A 859 -18.52 -3.90 -12.71
N ALA A 860 -18.42 -4.53 -13.89
CA ALA A 860 -19.50 -4.53 -14.87
C ALA A 860 -20.67 -5.43 -14.44
N TYR A 861 -20.36 -6.55 -13.78
CA TYR A 861 -21.35 -7.41 -13.14
C TYR A 861 -22.15 -6.67 -12.06
N LEU A 862 -21.47 -5.91 -11.19
CA LEU A 862 -22.11 -5.15 -10.10
C LEU A 862 -23.07 -4.07 -10.61
N GLU A 863 -22.80 -3.43 -11.74
CA GLU A 863 -23.73 -2.46 -12.34
C GLU A 863 -25.10 -3.10 -12.65
N SER A 864 -25.11 -4.36 -13.08
CA SER A 864 -26.33 -5.12 -13.35
C SER A 864 -26.99 -5.62 -12.06
N VAL A 865 -26.21 -6.17 -11.13
CA VAL A 865 -26.72 -6.71 -9.85
C VAL A 865 -27.41 -5.63 -9.02
N ILE A 866 -26.74 -4.48 -8.82
CA ILE A 866 -27.30 -3.40 -7.99
C ILE A 866 -28.61 -2.89 -8.60
N SER A 867 -28.66 -2.74 -9.92
CA SER A 867 -29.85 -2.27 -10.64
C SER A 867 -30.96 -3.32 -10.70
N SER A 868 -30.62 -4.60 -10.54
CA SER A 868 -31.55 -5.72 -10.64
C SER A 868 -32.09 -6.13 -9.28
N GLU A 869 -31.36 -5.92 -8.18
CA GLU A 869 -31.82 -6.27 -6.84
C GLU A 869 -32.55 -5.11 -6.16
N MET A 870 -32.03 -3.89 -6.30
CA MET A 870 -32.62 -2.68 -5.74
C MET A 870 -32.89 -1.65 -6.84
N ASN A 871 -33.75 -0.68 -6.55
CA ASN A 871 -34.09 0.35 -7.52
C ASN A 871 -32.94 1.38 -7.63
N ALA A 872 -32.52 1.62 -8.87
CA ALA A 872 -31.43 2.52 -9.22
C ALA A 872 -31.67 4.01 -8.88
N THR A 873 -32.87 4.39 -8.43
CA THR A 873 -33.21 5.74 -7.91
C THR A 873 -33.00 5.89 -6.39
N SER A 874 -32.51 4.84 -5.73
CA SER A 874 -32.08 4.86 -4.34
C SER A 874 -31.03 5.93 -4.05
N SER A 875 -30.90 6.31 -2.78
CA SER A 875 -29.85 7.25 -2.38
C SER A 875 -28.46 6.74 -2.77
N LEU A 876 -27.56 7.67 -3.13
CA LEU A 876 -26.21 7.30 -3.57
C LEU A 876 -25.46 6.48 -2.50
N GLU A 877 -25.63 6.81 -1.22
CA GLU A 877 -24.97 6.10 -0.13
C GLU A 877 -25.51 4.67 0.07
N LEU A 878 -26.81 4.44 -0.17
CA LEU A 878 -27.37 3.09 -0.21
C LEU A 878 -26.77 2.28 -1.38
N LEU A 879 -26.70 2.88 -2.58
CA LEU A 879 -26.12 2.23 -3.76
C LEU A 879 -24.63 1.92 -3.58
N LYS A 880 -23.87 2.81 -2.93
CA LYS A 880 -22.46 2.57 -2.57
C LYS A 880 -22.32 1.42 -1.57
N THR A 881 -23.15 1.40 -0.53
CA THR A 881 -23.15 0.35 0.48
C THR A 881 -23.46 -1.00 -0.16
N HIS A 882 -24.49 -1.05 -1.01
CA HIS A 882 -24.87 -2.25 -1.78
C HIS A 882 -23.72 -2.71 -2.69
N ALA A 883 -23.04 -1.81 -3.38
CA ALA A 883 -21.87 -2.14 -4.20
C ALA A 883 -20.74 -2.81 -3.38
N VAL A 884 -20.40 -2.25 -2.22
CA VAL A 884 -19.35 -2.79 -1.34
C VAL A 884 -19.75 -4.16 -0.77
N VAL A 885 -20.99 -4.32 -0.32
CA VAL A 885 -21.51 -5.59 0.21
C VAL A 885 -21.52 -6.66 -0.90
N SER A 886 -22.12 -6.37 -2.06
CA SER A 886 -22.20 -7.31 -3.17
C SER A 886 -20.83 -7.70 -3.71
N ARG A 887 -19.88 -6.75 -3.80
CA ARG A 887 -18.49 -7.03 -4.20
C ARG A 887 -17.79 -7.96 -3.21
N SER A 888 -17.95 -7.69 -1.91
CA SER A 888 -17.34 -8.48 -0.85
C SER A 888 -17.84 -9.93 -0.89
N TRP A 889 -19.14 -10.11 -1.08
CA TRP A 889 -19.75 -11.42 -1.22
C TRP A 889 -19.24 -12.17 -2.46
N VAL A 890 -19.28 -11.55 -3.64
CA VAL A 890 -18.82 -12.18 -4.89
C VAL A 890 -17.35 -12.59 -4.81
N TYR A 891 -16.49 -11.71 -4.30
CA TYR A 891 -15.08 -12.05 -4.12
C TYR A 891 -14.88 -13.18 -3.12
N SER A 892 -15.75 -13.33 -2.12
CA SER A 892 -15.73 -14.47 -1.21
C SER A 892 -16.03 -15.77 -1.96
N GLN A 893 -17.04 -15.78 -2.83
CA GLN A 893 -17.39 -16.95 -3.65
C GLN A 893 -16.25 -17.32 -4.62
N MET A 894 -15.71 -16.34 -5.34
CA MET A 894 -14.59 -16.54 -6.28
C MET A 894 -13.34 -17.05 -5.56
N LEU A 895 -13.03 -16.50 -4.38
CA LEU A 895 -11.88 -16.90 -3.58
C LEU A 895 -12.04 -18.32 -3.05
N HIS A 896 -13.24 -18.69 -2.57
CA HIS A 896 -13.54 -20.04 -2.12
C HIS A 896 -13.37 -21.07 -3.24
N ARG A 897 -13.87 -20.77 -4.45
CA ARG A 897 -13.69 -21.65 -5.61
C ARG A 897 -12.22 -21.77 -6.02
N MET A 898 -11.49 -20.66 -6.07
CA MET A 898 -10.06 -20.64 -6.39
C MET A 898 -9.22 -21.45 -5.39
N MET A 899 -9.59 -21.45 -4.11
CA MET A 899 -8.91 -22.25 -3.07
C MET A 899 -9.35 -23.72 -3.06
N GLY A 900 -10.45 -24.07 -3.71
CA GLY A 900 -11.08 -25.41 -3.72
C GLY A 900 -10.55 -26.39 -4.76
N GLU A 901 -9.76 -25.96 -5.76
CA GLU A 901 -9.27 -26.82 -6.87
C GLU A 901 -8.23 -27.90 -6.47
N GLY A 902 -7.95 -28.10 -5.16
CA GLY A 902 -6.94 -29.06 -4.68
C GLY A 902 -7.33 -29.95 -3.50
N GLY A 903 -8.61 -30.01 -3.09
CA GLY A 903 -9.01 -30.71 -1.86
C GLY A 903 -10.33 -31.46 -1.96
N THR A 904 -10.29 -32.74 -2.33
CA THR A 904 -11.41 -33.69 -2.19
C THR A 904 -11.60 -34.10 -0.73
N THR A 905 -12.06 -33.21 0.14
CA THR A 905 -12.73 -33.57 1.39
C THR A 905 -13.68 -32.44 1.79
N ASN A 906 -14.99 -32.67 1.62
CA ASN A 906 -16.16 -31.79 1.89
C ASN A 906 -16.86 -31.16 0.68
N TYR A 907 -16.79 -31.79 -0.51
CA TYR A 907 -17.64 -31.39 -1.64
C TYR A 907 -19.07 -31.96 -1.58
N PHE A 908 -19.39 -32.76 -0.56
CA PHE A 908 -20.74 -33.31 -0.35
C PHE A 908 -21.35 -32.71 0.92
N ASN A 909 -22.33 -31.82 0.75
CA ASN A 909 -23.12 -31.18 1.81
C ASN A 909 -24.12 -32.13 2.50
N PHE A 910 -23.85 -33.44 2.51
CA PHE A 910 -24.77 -34.45 3.04
C PHE A 910 -24.09 -35.23 4.17
N VAL A 911 -24.56 -35.03 5.39
CA VAL A 911 -24.17 -35.87 6.53
C VAL A 911 -25.28 -36.89 6.73
N HIS A 912 -25.00 -38.16 6.41
CA HIS A 912 -25.88 -39.29 6.73
C HIS A 912 -25.45 -39.89 8.07
N LYS A 913 -26.27 -39.72 9.10
CA LYS A 913 -26.21 -40.51 10.34
C LYS A 913 -27.38 -41.49 10.34
N HIS A 914 -27.33 -42.51 11.19
CA HIS A 914 -28.41 -43.51 11.27
C HIS A 914 -29.72 -42.83 11.73
N GLY A 915 -30.65 -42.57 10.79
CA GLY A 915 -31.93 -41.90 11.05
C GLY A 915 -31.95 -40.37 10.83
N GLU A 916 -30.86 -39.75 10.38
CA GLU A 916 -30.77 -38.29 10.17
C GLU A 916 -30.02 -37.98 8.87
N ILE A 917 -30.59 -37.09 8.05
CA ILE A 917 -29.97 -36.56 6.83
C ILE A 917 -29.86 -35.04 7.01
N LEU A 918 -28.63 -34.53 7.02
CA LEU A 918 -28.36 -33.10 7.09
C LEU A 918 -27.85 -32.62 5.73
N LYS A 919 -28.61 -31.73 5.07
CA LYS A 919 -28.29 -31.18 3.74
C LYS A 919 -28.20 -29.65 3.80
N TRP A 920 -27.06 -29.08 3.43
CA TRP A 920 -26.88 -27.63 3.25
C TRP A 920 -26.99 -27.25 1.77
N HIS A 921 -27.82 -26.27 1.44
CA HIS A 921 -28.13 -25.89 0.06
C HIS A 921 -27.27 -24.73 -0.50
N ASP A 922 -26.54 -24.00 0.35
CA ASP A 922 -25.88 -22.72 -0.03
C ASP A 922 -24.52 -22.88 -0.74
N ARG A 923 -23.92 -24.07 -0.78
CA ARG A 923 -22.46 -24.19 -1.00
C ARG A 923 -21.96 -25.32 -1.92
N SER A 924 -22.85 -26.05 -2.59
CA SER A 924 -22.45 -27.21 -3.43
C SER A 924 -22.75 -27.06 -4.93
N ASP A 925 -23.43 -26.00 -5.36
CA ASP A 925 -24.15 -26.09 -6.64
C ASP A 925 -23.39 -25.55 -7.86
N HIS A 926 -22.19 -25.00 -7.67
CA HIS A 926 -21.43 -24.35 -8.76
C HIS A 926 -19.97 -24.85 -8.82
N ALA A 927 -19.76 -26.07 -9.31
CA ALA A 927 -18.40 -26.53 -9.66
C ALA A 927 -17.85 -25.85 -10.93
N LEU A 928 -18.75 -25.34 -11.77
CA LEU A 928 -18.45 -24.96 -13.15
C LEU A 928 -18.32 -23.44 -13.39
N TYR A 929 -18.89 -22.63 -12.52
CA TYR A 929 -18.89 -21.16 -12.57
C TYR A 929 -18.85 -20.59 -11.14
N ASP A 930 -18.62 -19.29 -10.97
CA ASP A 930 -18.43 -18.68 -9.65
C ASP A 930 -19.76 -18.42 -8.93
N VAL A 931 -20.78 -17.95 -9.67
CA VAL A 931 -22.12 -17.62 -9.16
C VAL A 931 -23.18 -17.87 -10.25
N CYS A 932 -24.44 -18.12 -9.89
CA CYS A 932 -25.55 -18.13 -10.84
C CYS A 932 -26.20 -16.74 -10.99
N ALA A 933 -26.94 -16.55 -12.08
CA ALA A 933 -27.62 -15.29 -12.40
C ALA A 933 -28.97 -15.06 -11.68
N ASP A 934 -29.44 -16.02 -10.90
CA ASP A 934 -30.77 -15.99 -10.24
C ASP A 934 -30.70 -15.56 -8.77
N ASP A 935 -31.87 -15.41 -8.14
CA ASP A 935 -32.06 -14.97 -6.75
C ASP A 935 -31.35 -15.88 -5.71
N HIS A 936 -30.91 -17.08 -6.12
CA HIS A 936 -30.09 -17.97 -5.30
C HIS A 936 -28.72 -17.38 -4.95
N CYS A 937 -28.08 -16.63 -5.87
CA CYS A 937 -26.78 -16.01 -5.64
C CYS A 937 -26.91 -14.49 -5.57
N GLN A 938 -26.97 -13.86 -6.74
CA GLN A 938 -27.13 -12.43 -6.91
C GLN A 938 -27.78 -12.22 -8.28
N ARG A 939 -28.80 -11.36 -8.31
CA ARG A 939 -29.66 -11.26 -9.49
C ARG A 939 -28.94 -10.53 -10.62
N TYR A 940 -28.44 -11.27 -11.60
CA TYR A 940 -27.69 -10.74 -12.74
C TYR A 940 -28.49 -10.88 -14.04
N GLN A 941 -28.80 -9.75 -14.69
CA GLN A 941 -29.67 -9.73 -15.88
C GLN A 941 -29.01 -9.06 -17.09
N GLY A 942 -27.67 -9.00 -17.09
CA GLY A 942 -26.90 -8.39 -18.16
C GLY A 942 -27.17 -6.88 -18.33
N ILE A 943 -27.14 -6.42 -19.58
CA ILE A 943 -27.34 -5.01 -19.97
C ILE A 943 -28.78 -4.68 -20.39
N THR A 944 -29.69 -5.65 -20.41
CA THR A 944 -31.11 -5.43 -20.75
C THR A 944 -31.76 -4.40 -19.83
N LYS A 945 -31.28 -4.30 -18.59
CA LYS A 945 -31.54 -3.18 -17.68
C LYS A 945 -30.33 -2.25 -17.69
N SER A 946 -30.38 -1.21 -18.53
CA SER A 946 -29.30 -0.22 -18.62
C SER A 946 -29.05 0.44 -17.26
N ALA A 947 -27.85 0.26 -16.69
CA ALA A 947 -27.49 0.84 -15.41
C ALA A 947 -27.55 2.37 -15.50
N LEU A 948 -28.40 2.99 -14.67
CA LEU A 948 -28.51 4.44 -14.60
C LEU A 948 -27.15 5.06 -14.21
N PRO A 949 -26.86 6.31 -14.62
CA PRO A 949 -25.60 6.98 -14.28
C PRO A 949 -25.28 6.99 -12.78
N GLN A 950 -26.29 6.97 -11.91
CA GLN A 950 -26.10 6.93 -10.46
C GLN A 950 -25.51 5.59 -9.96
N VAL A 951 -25.92 4.46 -10.55
CA VAL A 951 -25.36 3.14 -10.21
C VAL A 951 -23.91 3.05 -10.65
N LYS A 952 -23.61 3.50 -11.89
CA LYS A 952 -22.22 3.59 -12.38
C LYS A 952 -21.35 4.47 -11.48
N LYS A 953 -21.90 5.61 -11.04
CA LYS A 953 -21.23 6.50 -10.09
C LYS A 953 -20.97 5.82 -8.75
N ALA A 954 -21.92 5.05 -8.22
CA ALA A 954 -21.77 4.33 -6.95
C ALA A 954 -20.71 3.22 -7.03
N VAL A 955 -20.77 2.38 -8.08
CA VAL A 955 -19.79 1.31 -8.33
C VAL A 955 -18.40 1.91 -8.53
N SER A 956 -18.28 2.95 -9.36
CA SER A 956 -16.99 3.63 -9.59
C SER A 956 -16.44 4.34 -8.36
N ALA A 957 -17.30 4.92 -7.50
CA ALA A 957 -16.86 5.62 -6.29
C ALA A 957 -16.35 4.67 -5.20
N THR A 958 -16.83 3.42 -5.19
CA THR A 958 -16.46 2.37 -4.22
C THR A 958 -15.58 1.30 -4.86
N LYS A 959 -14.97 1.60 -6.00
CA LYS A 959 -14.19 0.64 -6.77
C LYS A 959 -13.06 0.08 -5.88
N HIS A 960 -12.96 -1.25 -5.83
CA HIS A 960 -12.00 -1.97 -4.99
C HIS A 960 -12.22 -1.89 -3.46
N GLU A 961 -13.32 -1.28 -3.00
CA GLU A 961 -13.70 -1.32 -1.59
C GLU A 961 -14.44 -2.62 -1.26
N VAL A 962 -14.02 -3.28 -0.18
CA VAL A 962 -14.58 -4.53 0.33
C VAL A 962 -14.62 -4.52 1.86
N LEU A 963 -15.49 -5.34 2.45
CA LEU A 963 -15.60 -5.55 3.88
C LEU A 963 -14.60 -6.61 4.36
N MET A 964 -13.88 -6.28 5.43
CA MET A 964 -12.91 -7.19 6.04
C MET A 964 -13.13 -7.28 7.54
N TYR A 965 -12.98 -8.48 8.09
CA TYR A 965 -13.02 -8.73 9.53
C TYR A 965 -11.79 -9.54 9.94
N ASN A 966 -11.04 -9.04 10.94
CA ASN A 966 -9.76 -9.62 11.38
C ASN A 966 -8.77 -9.92 10.24
N GLY A 967 -8.83 -9.14 9.16
CA GLY A 967 -7.90 -9.28 8.04
C GLY A 967 -8.29 -10.30 6.96
N SER A 968 -9.45 -10.94 7.07
CA SER A 968 -10.02 -11.79 6.02
C SER A 968 -11.24 -11.12 5.39
N LEU A 969 -11.52 -11.47 4.14
CA LEU A 969 -12.69 -10.98 3.42
C LEU A 969 -13.97 -11.47 4.10
N CYS A 970 -14.95 -10.59 4.28
CA CYS A 970 -16.24 -10.98 4.81
C CYS A 970 -17.11 -11.66 3.74
N ASP A 971 -17.68 -12.82 4.06
CA ASP A 971 -18.91 -13.31 3.42
C ASP A 971 -20.05 -12.35 3.80
N ALA A 972 -20.28 -11.34 2.95
CA ALA A 972 -21.17 -10.22 3.25
C ALA A 972 -22.60 -10.51 2.77
N ARG A 973 -23.45 -11.00 3.67
CA ARG A 973 -24.87 -11.25 3.39
C ARG A 973 -25.72 -10.05 3.77
N PHE A 974 -26.81 -9.82 3.04
CA PHE A 974 -27.80 -8.80 3.33
C PHE A 974 -29.21 -9.35 3.07
N SER A 975 -30.21 -8.70 3.65
CA SER A 975 -31.61 -9.08 3.51
C SER A 975 -32.45 -7.88 3.11
N LYS A 976 -33.36 -8.07 2.14
CA LYS A 976 -34.37 -7.08 1.77
C LYS A 976 -35.41 -6.85 2.87
N CYS A 977 -35.73 -7.91 3.64
CA CYS A 977 -36.57 -7.85 4.84
C CYS A 977 -36.06 -8.90 5.83
N CYS A 978 -35.80 -8.50 7.08
CA CYS A 978 -35.35 -9.41 8.15
C CYS A 978 -36.47 -9.78 9.12
N GLY A 979 -37.72 -9.35 8.87
CA GLY A 979 -38.85 -9.68 9.75
C GLY A 979 -38.75 -9.10 11.17
N GLY A 980 -37.89 -8.09 11.39
CA GLY A 980 -37.74 -7.32 12.63
C GLY A 980 -36.42 -7.57 13.36
N VAL A 981 -35.74 -8.69 13.11
CA VAL A 981 -34.44 -9.05 13.70
C VAL A 981 -33.68 -9.86 12.67
N SER A 982 -32.41 -9.55 12.40
CA SER A 982 -31.58 -10.34 11.48
C SER A 982 -31.28 -11.72 12.06
N GLU A 983 -31.29 -12.75 11.23
CA GLU A 983 -31.05 -14.13 11.67
C GLU A 983 -29.55 -14.44 11.84
N LEU A 984 -29.22 -15.44 12.67
CA LEU A 984 -27.87 -15.97 12.77
C LEU A 984 -27.43 -16.64 11.47
N TYR A 985 -26.15 -16.49 11.15
CA TYR A 985 -25.56 -17.11 9.96
C TYR A 985 -25.75 -18.65 9.96
N SER A 986 -25.55 -19.29 11.12
CA SER A 986 -25.69 -20.74 11.28
C SER A 986 -27.10 -21.28 11.13
N SER A 987 -28.12 -20.43 11.29
CA SER A 987 -29.52 -20.82 11.10
C SER A 987 -29.91 -20.89 9.62
N CYS A 988 -29.24 -20.15 8.74
CA CYS A 988 -29.62 -20.04 7.32
C CYS A 988 -28.66 -20.75 6.35
N TRP A 989 -27.36 -20.77 6.64
CA TRP A 989 -26.35 -21.03 5.61
C TRP A 989 -25.40 -22.19 5.92
N ASP A 990 -24.64 -22.12 7.03
CA ASP A 990 -23.68 -23.15 7.44
C ASP A 990 -23.37 -23.03 8.94
N ASN A 991 -23.05 -24.13 9.63
CA ASN A 991 -22.88 -24.22 11.08
C ASN A 991 -21.58 -23.57 11.61
N ASP A 992 -21.35 -22.30 11.24
CA ASP A 992 -20.18 -21.49 11.58
C ASP A 992 -20.56 -20.00 11.71
N ASP A 993 -20.98 -19.59 12.91
CA ASP A 993 -21.38 -18.21 13.17
C ASP A 993 -20.21 -17.24 12.98
N LYS A 994 -20.43 -16.24 12.13
CA LYS A 994 -19.47 -15.17 11.86
C LYS A 994 -19.70 -14.02 12.85
N PRO A 995 -18.67 -13.57 13.59
CA PRO A 995 -18.83 -12.45 14.54
C PRO A 995 -19.33 -11.14 13.90
N TYR A 996 -19.09 -10.95 12.60
CA TYR A 996 -19.54 -9.79 11.83
C TYR A 996 -20.95 -9.95 11.21
N LEU A 997 -21.58 -11.12 11.34
CA LEU A 997 -22.97 -11.39 10.98
C LEU A 997 -23.76 -11.75 12.25
N ALA A 998 -23.61 -10.89 13.27
CA ALA A 998 -24.37 -11.04 14.51
C ALA A 998 -25.82 -10.62 14.32
N VAL A 999 -26.70 -11.09 15.21
CA VAL A 999 -28.11 -10.71 15.29
C VAL A 999 -28.22 -9.23 15.62
N VAL A 1000 -29.00 -8.48 14.82
CA VAL A 1000 -29.25 -7.05 15.00
C VAL A 1000 -30.75 -6.78 14.93
N ARG A 1001 -31.23 -5.87 15.79
CA ARG A 1001 -32.60 -5.38 15.79
C ARG A 1001 -32.84 -4.42 14.62
N ASP A 1002 -33.91 -4.63 13.88
CA ASP A 1002 -34.33 -3.77 12.76
C ASP A 1002 -35.05 -2.49 13.22
N ALA A 1003 -34.47 -1.76 14.17
CA ALA A 1003 -35.00 -0.51 14.69
C ALA A 1003 -33.86 0.33 15.29
N ALA A 1004 -34.07 1.64 15.50
CA ALA A 1004 -33.09 2.48 16.17
C ALA A 1004 -32.81 2.04 17.62
N ASP A 1005 -33.87 1.62 18.33
CA ASP A 1005 -33.84 1.20 19.73
C ASP A 1005 -34.72 -0.04 19.95
N GLY A 1006 -34.35 -0.88 20.92
CA GLY A 1006 -35.15 -2.02 21.38
C GLY A 1006 -34.35 -3.30 21.60
N ASP A 1007 -34.77 -4.09 22.59
CA ASP A 1007 -34.14 -5.37 22.90
C ASP A 1007 -34.49 -6.45 21.85
N ILE A 1008 -33.55 -7.39 21.67
CA ILE A 1008 -33.78 -8.59 20.88
C ILE A 1008 -34.64 -9.55 21.73
N PRO A 1009 -35.83 -9.96 21.26
CA PRO A 1009 -36.67 -10.90 22.00
C PRO A 1009 -35.99 -12.27 22.11
N ASP A 1010 -36.08 -12.90 23.28
CA ASP A 1010 -35.67 -14.30 23.44
C ASP A 1010 -36.76 -15.21 22.85
N LEU A 1011 -36.54 -15.65 21.60
CA LEU A 1011 -37.47 -16.52 20.89
C LEU A 1011 -37.36 -18.00 21.31
N THR A 1012 -36.50 -18.34 22.26
CA THR A 1012 -36.49 -19.69 22.86
C THR A 1012 -37.61 -19.88 23.89
N ASP A 1013 -38.24 -18.79 24.35
CA ASP A 1013 -39.44 -18.79 25.17
C ASP A 1013 -40.71 -18.73 24.31
N GLU A 1014 -41.55 -19.76 24.41
CA GLU A 1014 -42.76 -19.93 23.56
C GLU A 1014 -43.74 -18.75 23.67
N GLN A 1015 -43.93 -18.16 24.87
CA GLN A 1015 -44.84 -17.03 25.05
C GLN A 1015 -44.29 -15.77 24.37
N THR A 1016 -42.98 -15.55 24.47
CA THR A 1016 -42.28 -14.44 23.82
C THR A 1016 -42.29 -14.61 22.31
N ALA A 1017 -42.06 -15.82 21.80
CA ALA A 1017 -42.14 -16.15 20.38
C ALA A 1017 -43.56 -15.95 19.83
N GLU A 1018 -44.59 -16.47 20.52
CA GLU A 1018 -46.00 -16.29 20.11
C GLU A 1018 -46.38 -14.81 20.06
N LYS A 1019 -46.02 -14.03 21.09
CA LYS A 1019 -46.25 -12.59 21.13
C LYS A 1019 -45.52 -11.86 20.01
N TRP A 1020 -44.27 -12.24 19.72
CA TRP A 1020 -43.46 -11.65 18.66
C TRP A 1020 -44.02 -11.92 17.26
N ILE A 1021 -44.47 -13.15 17.01
CA ILE A 1021 -45.04 -13.56 15.71
C ILE A 1021 -46.43 -12.95 15.50
N LYS A 1022 -47.27 -12.90 16.54
CA LYS A 1022 -48.65 -12.38 16.46
C LYS A 1022 -48.76 -10.86 16.57
N SER A 1023 -47.67 -10.15 16.84
CA SER A 1023 -47.63 -8.69 16.89
C SER A 1023 -46.84 -8.10 15.71
N ALA A 1024 -46.95 -6.78 15.54
CA ALA A 1024 -46.23 -6.01 14.53
C ALA A 1024 -45.33 -4.97 15.23
N PRO A 1025 -44.18 -5.38 15.80
CA PRO A 1025 -43.29 -4.47 16.51
C PRO A 1025 -42.68 -3.44 15.55
N VAL A 1026 -42.35 -2.25 16.07
CA VAL A 1026 -41.73 -1.17 15.29
C VAL A 1026 -40.46 -1.69 14.64
N SER A 1027 -40.40 -1.68 13.31
CA SER A 1027 -39.24 -2.14 12.55
C SER A 1027 -39.12 -1.35 11.25
N TYR A 1028 -37.92 -1.15 10.71
CA TYR A 1028 -37.75 -0.45 9.43
C TYR A 1028 -38.38 -1.22 8.26
N CYS A 1029 -38.32 -2.56 8.30
CA CYS A 1029 -39.01 -3.42 7.33
C CYS A 1029 -40.55 -3.30 7.41
N ASN A 1030 -41.09 -2.81 8.53
CA ASN A 1030 -42.52 -2.56 8.73
C ASN A 1030 -42.91 -1.15 8.24
N THR A 1031 -42.63 -0.86 6.96
CA THR A 1031 -42.96 0.42 6.35
C THR A 1031 -44.08 0.30 5.33
N HIS A 1032 -45.00 1.24 5.37
CA HIS A 1032 -46.11 1.38 4.41
C HIS A 1032 -45.94 2.64 3.53
N ASP A 1033 -44.79 3.32 3.62
CA ASP A 1033 -44.50 4.49 2.81
C ASP A 1033 -44.24 4.10 1.35
N LYS A 1034 -45.26 4.27 0.52
CA LYS A 1034 -45.20 3.97 -0.92
C LYS A 1034 -44.11 4.75 -1.64
N ARG A 1035 -43.78 5.98 -1.20
CA ARG A 1035 -42.73 6.79 -1.82
C ARG A 1035 -41.37 6.18 -1.54
N LEU A 1036 -41.09 5.82 -0.28
CA LEU A 1036 -39.86 5.14 0.11
C LEU A 1036 -39.72 3.77 -0.57
N LEU A 1037 -40.79 2.97 -0.56
CA LEU A 1037 -40.79 1.65 -1.21
C LEU A 1037 -40.56 1.76 -2.72
N SER A 1038 -41.16 2.76 -3.39
CA SER A 1038 -40.92 2.98 -4.83
C SER A 1038 -39.49 3.43 -5.16
N GLN A 1039 -38.78 4.02 -4.19
CA GLN A 1039 -37.41 4.46 -4.33
C GLN A 1039 -36.41 3.31 -4.14
N VAL A 1040 -36.74 2.31 -3.30
CA VAL A 1040 -35.84 1.21 -2.94
C VAL A 1040 -36.16 -0.08 -3.71
N LEU A 1041 -37.44 -0.36 -3.97
CA LEU A 1041 -37.89 -1.59 -4.62
C LEU A 1041 -38.12 -1.41 -6.12
N ASN A 1042 -37.76 -2.42 -6.89
CA ASN A 1042 -38.04 -2.48 -8.31
C ASN A 1042 -39.54 -2.69 -8.59
N ASN A 1043 -40.01 -2.34 -9.79
CA ASN A 1043 -41.46 -2.34 -10.10
C ASN A 1043 -42.17 -3.68 -9.85
N TYR A 1044 -41.54 -4.80 -10.21
CA TYR A 1044 -42.10 -6.14 -10.00
C TYR A 1044 -42.14 -6.52 -8.51
N ASP A 1045 -41.25 -5.95 -7.71
CA ASP A 1045 -41.26 -6.11 -6.25
C ASP A 1045 -42.32 -5.22 -5.59
N GLN A 1046 -42.99 -4.33 -6.31
CA GLN A 1046 -44.07 -3.50 -5.75
C GLN A 1046 -45.45 -4.16 -5.91
N GLU A 1047 -45.53 -5.28 -6.64
CA GLU A 1047 -46.78 -6.04 -6.83
C GLU A 1047 -47.21 -6.76 -5.55
N THR A 1048 -46.27 -7.05 -4.65
CA THR A 1048 -46.55 -7.58 -3.30
C THR A 1048 -46.75 -6.39 -2.35
N THR A 1049 -47.85 -6.34 -1.60
CA THR A 1049 -48.13 -5.22 -0.68
C THR A 1049 -47.75 -5.52 0.78
N ASP A 1050 -47.50 -6.79 1.12
CA ASP A 1050 -47.39 -7.26 2.50
C ASP A 1050 -45.99 -7.84 2.81
N PHE A 1051 -44.97 -6.99 2.94
CA PHE A 1051 -43.58 -7.40 3.18
C PHE A 1051 -43.21 -7.73 4.63
N TYR A 1052 -44.08 -7.38 5.58
CA TYR A 1052 -43.83 -7.51 7.01
C TYR A 1052 -45.09 -7.97 7.73
N ARG A 1053 -45.10 -9.22 8.20
CA ARG A 1053 -46.23 -9.89 8.89
C ARG A 1053 -47.54 -9.85 8.08
N TRP A 1054 -47.86 -10.94 7.39
CA TRP A 1054 -49.06 -11.05 6.56
C TRP A 1054 -49.93 -12.23 6.98
N ARG A 1055 -51.21 -12.20 6.59
CA ARG A 1055 -52.16 -13.30 6.80
C ARG A 1055 -52.85 -13.65 5.49
N VAL A 1056 -52.75 -14.91 5.10
CA VAL A 1056 -53.50 -15.48 3.97
C VAL A 1056 -54.46 -16.53 4.52
N GLU A 1057 -55.71 -16.50 4.08
CA GLU A 1057 -56.70 -17.54 4.38
C GLU A 1057 -56.97 -18.33 3.10
N LEU A 1058 -56.77 -19.65 3.16
CA LEU A 1058 -57.04 -20.56 2.07
C LEU A 1058 -58.18 -21.49 2.45
N SER A 1059 -59.09 -21.75 1.52
CA SER A 1059 -60.11 -22.79 1.71
C SER A 1059 -59.48 -24.18 1.66
N GLN A 1060 -60.11 -25.17 2.31
CA GLN A 1060 -59.69 -26.57 2.23
C GLN A 1060 -59.59 -27.06 0.78
N ASP A 1061 -60.53 -26.68 -0.09
CA ASP A 1061 -60.49 -27.03 -1.51
C ASP A 1061 -59.25 -26.47 -2.21
N LYS A 1062 -58.86 -25.23 -1.91
CA LYS A 1062 -57.67 -24.62 -2.49
C LYS A 1062 -56.38 -25.31 -2.03
N ILE A 1063 -56.32 -25.70 -0.75
CA ILE A 1063 -55.20 -26.48 -0.20
C ILE A 1063 -55.13 -27.86 -0.87
N ARG A 1064 -56.27 -28.56 -1.00
CA ARG A 1064 -56.35 -29.85 -1.69
C ARG A 1064 -55.82 -29.75 -3.11
N SER A 1065 -56.31 -28.80 -3.91
CA SER A 1065 -55.86 -28.63 -5.30
C SER A 1065 -54.37 -28.27 -5.41
N LEU A 1066 -53.83 -27.50 -4.46
CA LEU A 1066 -52.39 -27.18 -4.43
C LEU A 1066 -51.53 -28.40 -4.11
N ILE A 1067 -51.99 -29.27 -3.21
CA ILE A 1067 -51.29 -30.53 -2.87
C ILE A 1067 -51.35 -31.47 -4.08
N GLU A 1068 -52.55 -31.75 -4.60
CA GLU A 1068 -52.75 -32.63 -5.77
C GLU A 1068 -51.89 -32.21 -6.96
N GLY A 1069 -51.82 -30.91 -7.26
CA GLY A 1069 -51.02 -30.38 -8.36
C GLY A 1069 -49.50 -30.43 -8.14
N LYS A 1070 -49.01 -30.53 -6.90
CA LYS A 1070 -47.57 -30.59 -6.59
C LYS A 1070 -47.04 -31.99 -6.28
N THR A 1071 -47.92 -32.96 -6.02
CA THR A 1071 -47.51 -34.34 -5.67
C THR A 1071 -47.42 -35.30 -6.87
N GLU A 1072 -47.66 -34.85 -8.11
CA GLU A 1072 -47.69 -35.70 -9.33
C GLU A 1072 -48.36 -37.08 -9.10
N GLN A 1073 -49.41 -37.12 -8.29
CA GLN A 1073 -50.26 -38.31 -8.18
C GLN A 1073 -51.36 -38.21 -9.21
N THR A 1074 -51.08 -38.78 -10.39
CA THR A 1074 -52.09 -39.58 -11.08
C THR A 1074 -51.94 -41.02 -10.64
#